data_AF-A0A521KWP5-F1
#
_entry.id   AF-A0A521KWP5-F1
#
_cell.length_a   1.000
_cell.length_b   1.000
_cell.length_c   1.000
_cell.angle_alpha   90.00
_cell.angle_beta   90.00
_cell.angle_gamma   90.00
#
_symmetry.space_group_name_H-M   'P 1'
#
loop_
_entity.id
_entity.type
_entity.pdbx_description
1 polymer ?
#
loop_
_entity_poly.entity_id
_entity_poly.type
_entity_poly.pdbx_seq_one_letter_code
_entity_poly.pdbx_strand_id
1 'polypeptide(L)'
;MSAPEAPAAAPARRRRWPLVVLALLVLILALGACAPSLASGFVPGIAADQFGARFAGRLHVEEAELGWFGRQRIERAEIFDPSGARVASVDVELPGLLELARGGGKRARGVELTLEADLVADDAGVTNLQRALAPRAPTAQSGTGSPPESGGSPWPADLDLAAAIHVRRASWSDARTRAGGGPVLCEGGEIRVDIAPGKPLALSLALPLSGSANGKLDATANVQPNASGVPSIDAKLAAAKLPTALVDALVGHAADGKPRLGPVLGAELDANFELVLAAAGALDCTAQLKGPALAKPIVLRARVTELGEWLAAQLAPKPGAAFALPPKLSAVVALADVPTALLESFAGQGSLRALIGDELDLDLDATLERASADAPLSARGKLRAGPTAPLSADFDVALRELGPNEPSIAGVLPLRSLDAKISATGVASIASKLAPPTAAPWLSLVGDSMQLDAKLDATRGEPTPVSIALSSGVTRFALRGELHAARLVLPGDGLELVITELPAAVRAELAKFVPPGTRVEPQGGIALRGRDLDLPIGGSSLDPLAVLPLSSGDVELELGELRYVDASLAAAKQELVLGGTRATLSLRAGQPLSARVQAGLSGASAGTVEATVRIADPAALARLATDGLPAVDADAKITGLATAALDAWTGRAGLVQDILGERLDLELSARGASAKGGTLSAKLSSPLASATLSGNLGDGLVFAPDEQRTELAFALTPLSSKRVVGSLVPMFVQVASAEPSARASLVLSKFKLPLDGDLSKLDGTIALDLGSVDFGFLPGIAELFGPALSRKGQRLGPYALSIKGGVVSYERLSIDVGGKPIVFSGSCNLAKSEFALQLGIPLAYAGKSIAAQLDKYKQFVPPDLEIPLTIKGAWTKPKIGIADGFIEKLAEGALKGAVKDGLLEGLLGGKKK
;
A
#
# COMPACT_ATOMS: atom_id res chain seq x y z
N MET A 1 -29.42 -73.82 -0.55
CA MET A 1 -27.98 -73.61 -0.80
C MET A 1 -27.71 -73.85 -2.28
N SER A 2 -27.35 -72.81 -3.02
CA SER A 2 -26.80 -72.89 -4.38
C SER A 2 -25.92 -71.65 -4.58
N ALA A 3 -24.68 -71.83 -5.05
CA ALA A 3 -23.70 -70.74 -5.19
C ALA A 3 -23.78 -70.08 -6.58
N PRO A 4 -23.53 -68.77 -6.70
CA PRO A 4 -23.53 -68.08 -7.99
C PRO A 4 -22.18 -68.21 -8.73
N GLU A 5 -22.28 -68.16 -10.06
CA GLU A 5 -21.22 -68.41 -11.05
C GLU A 5 -20.42 -67.14 -11.38
N ALA A 6 -19.15 -67.27 -11.79
CA ALA A 6 -18.22 -66.15 -12.00
C ALA A 6 -18.15 -65.68 -13.47
N PRO A 7 -18.08 -64.36 -13.75
CA PRO A 7 -18.08 -63.84 -15.12
C PRO A 7 -16.69 -63.79 -15.79
N ALA A 8 -16.67 -63.92 -17.12
CA ALA A 8 -15.46 -64.01 -17.94
C ALA A 8 -14.80 -62.65 -18.29
N ALA A 9 -13.50 -62.68 -18.62
CA ALA A 9 -12.67 -61.50 -18.88
C ALA A 9 -12.75 -60.98 -20.35
N ALA A 10 -12.58 -59.67 -20.52
CA ALA A 10 -12.72 -58.96 -21.80
C ALA A 10 -11.36 -58.64 -22.51
N PRO A 11 -11.34 -58.47 -23.84
CA PRO A 11 -10.09 -58.41 -24.62
C PRO A 11 -9.41 -57.02 -24.66
N ALA A 12 -8.07 -57.03 -24.70
CA ALA A 12 -7.24 -55.82 -24.67
C ALA A 12 -7.15 -55.09 -26.04
N ARG A 13 -7.44 -53.78 -26.05
CA ARG A 13 -7.31 -52.91 -27.24
C ARG A 13 -5.88 -52.40 -27.45
N ARG A 14 -5.32 -52.60 -28.65
CA ARG A 14 -4.04 -51.99 -29.09
C ARG A 14 -4.15 -50.46 -29.10
N ARG A 15 -3.23 -49.76 -28.43
CA ARG A 15 -3.21 -48.28 -28.28
C ARG A 15 -2.76 -47.57 -29.57
N ARG A 16 -3.55 -46.59 -30.04
CA ARG A 16 -3.26 -45.72 -31.21
C ARG A 16 -2.36 -44.50 -30.89
N TRP A 17 -1.55 -44.56 -29.84
CA TRP A 17 -0.78 -43.41 -29.34
C TRP A 17 0.14 -42.69 -30.36
N PRO A 18 0.89 -43.36 -31.27
CA PRO A 18 1.81 -42.63 -32.16
C PRO A 18 1.11 -41.71 -33.17
N LEU A 19 -0.13 -42.03 -33.58
CA LEU A 19 -0.93 -41.16 -34.45
C LEU A 19 -1.38 -39.87 -33.75
N VAL A 20 -1.63 -39.94 -32.44
CA VAL A 20 -1.99 -38.77 -31.61
C VAL A 20 -0.77 -37.84 -31.45
N VAL A 21 0.42 -38.40 -31.23
CA VAL A 21 1.66 -37.62 -31.12
C VAL A 21 2.00 -36.90 -32.42
N LEU A 22 1.86 -37.56 -33.58
CA LEU A 22 2.11 -36.93 -34.87
C LEU A 22 1.11 -35.80 -35.19
N ALA A 23 -0.18 -36.02 -34.93
CA ALA A 23 -1.21 -34.99 -35.11
C ALA A 23 -0.97 -33.77 -34.20
N LEU A 24 -0.54 -34.00 -32.96
CA LEU A 24 -0.16 -32.94 -32.02
C LEU A 24 1.05 -32.14 -32.50
N LEU A 25 2.08 -32.81 -33.05
CA LEU A 25 3.28 -32.15 -33.55
C LEU A 25 3.00 -31.28 -34.79
N VAL A 26 2.15 -31.74 -35.71
CA VAL A 26 1.69 -30.95 -36.87
C VAL A 26 0.84 -29.75 -36.41
N LEU A 27 -0.03 -29.93 -35.42
CA LEU A 27 -0.80 -28.84 -34.83
C LEU A 27 0.10 -27.78 -34.18
N ILE A 28 1.14 -28.18 -33.44
CA ILE A 28 2.11 -27.27 -32.83
C ILE A 28 2.88 -26.48 -33.90
N LEU A 29 3.31 -27.14 -34.99
CA LEU A 29 3.98 -26.47 -36.11
C LEU A 29 3.05 -25.47 -36.83
N ALA A 30 1.78 -25.82 -37.05
CA ALA A 30 0.80 -24.93 -37.66
C ALA A 30 0.49 -23.72 -36.75
N LEU A 31 0.33 -23.94 -35.44
CA LEU A 31 0.16 -22.87 -34.45
C LEU A 31 1.40 -21.94 -34.40
N GLY A 32 2.61 -22.49 -34.47
CA GLY A 32 3.84 -21.69 -34.54
C GLY A 32 3.95 -20.84 -35.82
N ALA A 33 3.55 -21.39 -36.97
CA ALA A 33 3.53 -20.65 -38.23
C ALA A 33 2.50 -19.50 -38.22
N CYS A 34 1.31 -19.73 -37.64
CA CYS A 34 0.24 -18.73 -37.52
C CYS A 34 0.38 -17.81 -36.28
N ALA A 35 1.39 -17.99 -35.43
CA ALA A 35 1.50 -17.26 -34.17
C ALA A 35 1.52 -15.72 -34.35
N PRO A 36 2.25 -15.12 -35.32
CA PRO A 36 2.24 -13.67 -35.50
C PRO A 36 0.88 -13.11 -35.91
N SER A 37 0.18 -13.77 -36.83
CA SER A 37 -1.16 -13.35 -37.30
C SER A 37 -2.29 -13.62 -36.30
N LEU A 38 -2.02 -14.40 -35.24
CA LEU A 38 -2.88 -14.49 -34.07
C LEU A 38 -2.49 -13.46 -33.00
N ALA A 39 -1.20 -13.14 -32.88
CA ALA A 39 -0.68 -12.16 -31.91
C ALA A 39 -0.99 -10.71 -32.29
N SER A 40 -1.12 -10.39 -33.58
CA SER A 40 -1.50 -9.06 -34.09
C SER A 40 -2.73 -8.47 -33.39
N GLY A 41 -3.77 -9.27 -33.16
CA GLY A 41 -4.98 -8.83 -32.45
C GLY A 41 -4.80 -8.52 -30.96
N PHE A 42 -3.71 -8.98 -30.33
CA PHE A 42 -3.41 -8.75 -28.90
C PHE A 42 -2.35 -7.68 -28.66
N VAL A 43 -1.47 -7.43 -29.63
CA VAL A 43 -0.34 -6.48 -29.51
C VAL A 43 -0.79 -5.05 -29.21
N PRO A 44 -1.84 -4.48 -29.85
CA PRO A 44 -2.39 -3.17 -29.49
C PRO A 44 -2.75 -3.06 -28.01
N GLY A 45 -3.41 -4.08 -27.45
CA GLY A 45 -3.79 -4.13 -26.03
C GLY A 45 -2.57 -4.21 -25.11
N ILE A 46 -1.62 -5.11 -25.39
CA ILE A 46 -0.41 -5.28 -24.57
C ILE A 46 0.45 -4.00 -24.61
N ALA A 47 0.58 -3.34 -25.76
CA ALA A 47 1.32 -2.09 -25.89
C ALA A 47 0.63 -0.96 -25.12
N ALA A 48 -0.69 -0.82 -25.23
CA ALA A 48 -1.49 0.15 -24.48
C ALA A 48 -1.38 -0.07 -22.97
N ASP A 49 -1.49 -1.32 -22.50
CA ASP A 49 -1.39 -1.69 -21.08
C ASP A 49 0.01 -1.44 -20.52
N GLN A 50 1.08 -1.84 -21.24
CA GLN A 50 2.45 -1.58 -20.78
C GLN A 50 2.80 -0.09 -20.78
N PHE A 51 2.32 0.68 -21.76
CA PHE A 51 2.48 2.14 -21.77
C PHE A 51 1.74 2.75 -20.58
N GLY A 52 0.45 2.43 -20.39
CA GLY A 52 -0.37 2.93 -19.30
C GLY A 52 0.03 2.44 -17.91
N ALA A 53 0.81 1.36 -17.80
CA ALA A 53 1.41 0.90 -16.55
C ALA A 53 2.64 1.75 -16.15
N ARG A 54 3.41 2.22 -17.14
CA ARG A 54 4.65 3.00 -16.93
C ARG A 54 4.43 4.50 -16.92
N PHE A 55 3.47 5.00 -17.69
CA PHE A 55 3.27 6.42 -17.97
C PHE A 55 1.83 6.86 -17.69
N ALA A 56 1.65 8.15 -17.41
CA ALA A 56 0.35 8.72 -17.06
C ALA A 56 -0.60 8.94 -18.26
N GLY A 57 -0.04 9.02 -19.48
CA GLY A 57 -0.83 9.08 -20.71
C GLY A 57 -1.44 7.75 -21.11
N ARG A 58 -2.10 7.73 -22.27
CA ARG A 58 -2.65 6.52 -22.88
C ARG A 58 -2.08 6.36 -24.28
N LEU A 59 -1.67 5.14 -24.62
CA LEU A 59 -1.34 4.75 -25.99
C LEU A 59 -2.55 4.03 -26.56
N HIS A 60 -3.01 4.47 -27.73
CA HIS A 60 -3.92 3.72 -28.59
C HIS A 60 -3.13 3.23 -29.80
N VAL A 61 -3.45 2.04 -30.27
CA VAL A 61 -2.91 1.49 -31.51
C VAL A 61 -4.11 0.94 -32.26
N GLU A 62 -4.34 1.42 -33.48
CA GLU A 62 -5.50 1.01 -34.28
C GLU A 62 -5.30 -0.39 -34.85
N GLU A 63 -4.15 -0.62 -35.48
CA GLU A 63 -3.80 -1.91 -36.08
C GLU A 63 -2.31 -2.22 -35.95
N ALA A 64 -1.98 -3.51 -35.79
CA ALA A 64 -0.61 -4.00 -35.70
C ALA A 64 -0.45 -5.30 -36.51
N GLU A 65 0.06 -5.19 -37.74
CA GLU A 65 0.35 -6.32 -38.60
C GLU A 65 1.71 -6.95 -38.24
N LEU A 66 1.68 -8.22 -37.80
CA LEU A 66 2.89 -8.98 -37.46
C LEU A 66 3.14 -10.12 -38.44
N GLY A 67 4.31 -10.12 -39.07
CA GLY A 67 4.76 -11.17 -39.98
C GLY A 67 6.06 -11.84 -39.54
N TRP A 68 6.17 -13.16 -39.76
CA TRP A 68 7.46 -13.86 -39.63
C TRP A 68 8.49 -13.35 -40.64
N PHE A 69 8.07 -13.13 -41.89
CA PHE A 69 8.95 -12.81 -43.02
C PHE A 69 8.68 -11.44 -43.67
N GLY A 70 7.47 -10.88 -43.51
CA GLY A 70 7.14 -9.52 -43.98
C GLY A 70 7.56 -8.46 -42.97
N ARG A 71 7.65 -7.19 -43.40
CA ARG A 71 7.73 -6.05 -42.48
C ARG A 71 6.59 -6.12 -41.47
N GLN A 72 6.85 -5.72 -40.23
CA GLN A 72 5.79 -5.48 -39.24
C GLN A 72 5.34 -4.03 -39.38
N ARG A 73 4.04 -3.78 -39.30
CA ARG A 73 3.46 -2.45 -39.48
C ARG A 73 2.54 -2.14 -38.31
N ILE A 74 2.73 -0.98 -37.70
CA ILE A 74 1.86 -0.45 -36.66
C ILE A 74 1.23 0.81 -37.24
N GLU A 75 -0.08 0.76 -37.50
CA GLU A 75 -0.84 1.90 -38.01
C GLU A 75 -1.44 2.69 -36.85
N ARG A 76 -1.31 4.02 -36.94
CA ARG A 76 -1.89 5.02 -36.02
C ARG A 76 -1.67 4.68 -34.54
N ALA A 77 -0.40 4.56 -34.14
CA ALA A 77 -0.03 4.56 -32.73
C ALA A 77 -0.20 5.97 -32.15
N GLU A 78 -1.38 6.24 -31.59
CA GLU A 78 -1.75 7.54 -31.05
C GLU A 78 -1.45 7.64 -29.55
N ILE A 79 -0.61 8.61 -29.16
CA ILE A 79 -0.34 8.95 -27.78
C ILE A 79 -1.30 10.07 -27.36
N PHE A 80 -2.00 9.85 -26.24
CA PHE A 80 -2.88 10.80 -25.59
C PHE A 80 -2.32 11.21 -24.23
N ASP A 81 -2.46 12.48 -23.88
CA ASP A 81 -2.15 12.95 -22.53
C ASP A 81 -3.26 12.58 -21.53
N PRO A 82 -3.06 12.79 -20.21
CA PRO A 82 -4.06 12.45 -19.19
C PRO A 82 -5.41 13.16 -19.34
N SER A 83 -5.49 14.27 -20.09
CA SER A 83 -6.75 14.96 -20.39
C SER A 83 -7.52 14.34 -21.57
N GLY A 84 -6.90 13.39 -22.28
CA GLY A 84 -7.45 12.80 -23.50
C GLY A 84 -7.16 13.62 -24.77
N ALA A 85 -6.31 14.65 -24.70
CA ALA A 85 -5.83 15.36 -25.87
C ALA A 85 -4.80 14.49 -26.62
N ARG A 86 -4.94 14.37 -27.95
CA ARG A 86 -3.95 13.70 -28.80
C ARG A 86 -2.66 14.51 -28.80
N VAL A 87 -1.53 13.84 -28.59
CA VAL A 87 -0.18 14.40 -28.54
C VAL A 87 0.57 14.11 -29.82
N ALA A 88 0.55 12.85 -30.25
CA ALA A 88 1.21 12.38 -31.44
C ALA A 88 0.46 11.19 -32.03
N SER A 89 0.59 10.99 -33.33
CA SER A 89 0.20 9.79 -34.06
C SER A 89 1.43 9.32 -34.83
N VAL A 90 1.78 8.04 -34.70
CA VAL A 90 2.97 7.47 -35.32
C VAL A 90 2.59 6.22 -36.09
N ASP A 91 2.88 6.19 -37.39
CA ASP A 91 2.93 4.95 -38.16
C ASP A 91 4.36 4.39 -38.09
N VAL A 92 4.52 3.11 -37.77
CA VAL A 92 5.84 2.47 -37.62
C VAL A 92 5.96 1.26 -38.53
N GLU A 93 6.98 1.25 -39.39
CA GLU A 93 7.40 0.06 -40.12
C GLU A 93 8.71 -0.50 -39.53
N LEU A 94 8.70 -1.80 -39.22
CA LEU A 94 9.83 -2.53 -38.64
C LEU A 94 10.20 -3.73 -39.54
N PRO A 95 11.45 -4.22 -39.49
CA PRO A 95 11.85 -5.50 -40.10
C PRO A 95 10.99 -6.69 -39.62
N GLY A 96 10.97 -7.78 -40.37
CA GLY A 96 10.16 -8.96 -40.03
C GLY A 96 10.63 -9.67 -38.75
N LEU A 97 9.73 -10.37 -38.06
CA LEU A 97 10.02 -11.00 -36.76
C LEU A 97 11.20 -12.00 -36.83
N LEU A 98 11.37 -12.72 -37.94
CA LEU A 98 12.51 -13.63 -38.11
C LEU A 98 13.84 -12.89 -38.29
N GLU A 99 13.82 -11.69 -38.87
CA GLU A 99 15.01 -10.84 -39.02
C GLU A 99 15.42 -10.26 -37.66
N LEU A 100 14.47 -9.70 -36.91
CA LEU A 100 14.69 -9.25 -35.53
C LEU A 100 15.17 -10.41 -34.64
N ALA A 101 14.54 -11.59 -34.72
CA ALA A 101 14.92 -12.76 -33.94
C ALA A 101 16.32 -13.28 -34.29
N ARG A 102 16.69 -13.34 -35.58
CA ARG A 102 18.06 -13.67 -36.03
C ARG A 102 19.08 -12.61 -35.61
N GLY A 103 18.67 -11.35 -35.52
CA GLY A 103 19.45 -10.25 -34.95
C GLY A 103 19.48 -10.24 -33.43
N GLY A 104 18.85 -11.21 -32.74
CA GLY A 104 18.77 -11.25 -31.26
C GLY A 104 18.04 -10.04 -30.65
N GLY A 105 17.14 -9.40 -31.40
CA GLY A 105 16.49 -8.13 -31.04
C GLY A 105 17.38 -6.89 -31.17
N LYS A 106 18.64 -7.06 -31.59
CA LYS A 106 19.68 -6.01 -31.57
C LYS A 106 20.00 -5.41 -32.93
N ARG A 107 19.48 -6.00 -34.01
CA ARG A 107 19.61 -5.48 -35.38
C ARG A 107 18.25 -5.05 -35.89
N ALA A 108 18.04 -3.75 -36.02
CA ALA A 108 16.82 -3.11 -36.48
C ALA A 108 17.18 -2.04 -37.52
N ARG A 109 17.59 -2.48 -38.71
CA ARG A 109 17.91 -1.58 -39.83
C ARG A 109 16.70 -1.36 -40.72
N GLY A 110 16.50 -0.14 -41.21
CA GLY A 110 15.35 0.19 -42.05
C GLY A 110 14.06 0.30 -41.25
N VAL A 111 14.15 0.88 -40.06
CA VAL A 111 12.98 1.32 -39.29
C VAL A 111 12.51 2.64 -39.87
N GLU A 112 11.26 2.70 -40.31
CA GLU A 112 10.65 3.90 -40.88
C GLU A 112 9.50 4.33 -39.96
N LEU A 113 9.49 5.60 -39.54
CA LEU A 113 8.43 6.18 -38.71
C LEU A 113 7.83 7.36 -39.44
N THR A 114 6.51 7.43 -39.56
CA THR A 114 5.80 8.65 -39.99
C THR A 114 5.18 9.31 -38.78
N LEU A 115 5.59 10.55 -38.48
CA LEU A 115 5.20 11.28 -37.28
C LEU A 115 4.22 12.43 -37.62
N GLU A 116 3.06 12.40 -37.00
CA GLU A 116 2.23 13.58 -36.74
C GLU A 116 2.28 13.92 -35.25
N ALA A 117 2.49 15.20 -34.90
CA ALA A 117 2.53 15.65 -33.51
C ALA A 117 1.87 17.01 -33.34
N ASP A 118 1.11 17.17 -32.25
CA ASP A 118 0.53 18.43 -31.82
C ASP A 118 0.99 18.71 -30.39
N LEU A 119 2.18 19.28 -30.26
CA LEU A 119 2.84 19.53 -28.97
C LEU A 119 2.31 20.82 -28.35
N VAL A 120 1.51 20.68 -27.31
CA VAL A 120 0.93 21.82 -26.58
C VAL A 120 1.56 21.90 -25.20
N ALA A 121 2.31 22.97 -24.93
CA ALA A 121 2.76 23.29 -23.58
C ALA A 121 1.69 24.11 -22.86
N ASP A 122 1.43 23.75 -21.60
CA ASP A 122 0.63 24.57 -20.71
C ASP A 122 1.42 25.80 -20.22
N ASP A 123 0.79 26.63 -19.41
CA ASP A 123 1.39 27.88 -18.93
C ASP A 123 2.52 27.64 -17.89
N ALA A 124 2.66 26.39 -17.39
CA ALA A 124 3.80 25.94 -16.60
C ALA A 124 4.96 25.40 -17.47
N GLY A 125 4.82 25.43 -18.80
CA GLY A 125 5.81 24.91 -19.76
C GLY A 125 5.81 23.39 -19.87
N VAL A 126 4.90 22.68 -19.20
CA VAL A 126 4.81 21.23 -19.28
C VAL A 126 4.08 20.87 -20.57
N THR A 127 4.72 20.10 -21.43
CA THR A 127 4.10 19.65 -22.69
C THR A 127 3.08 18.55 -22.44
N ASN A 128 2.05 18.46 -23.29
CA ASN A 128 1.16 17.31 -23.35
C ASN A 128 1.92 16.00 -23.54
N LEU A 129 3.05 16.00 -24.28
CA LEU A 129 3.97 14.86 -24.35
C LEU A 129 4.64 14.53 -23.02
N GLN A 130 5.14 15.52 -22.29
CA GLN A 130 5.72 15.33 -20.96
C GLN A 130 4.67 14.85 -19.95
N ARG A 131 3.41 15.32 -20.03
CA ARG A 131 2.29 14.78 -19.22
C ARG A 131 1.94 13.35 -19.63
N ALA A 132 2.00 13.02 -20.92
CA ALA A 132 1.74 11.66 -21.41
C ALA A 132 2.85 10.68 -21.00
N LEU A 133 4.12 11.12 -20.98
CA LEU A 133 5.30 10.33 -20.61
C LEU A 133 5.73 10.47 -19.14
N ALA A 134 5.00 11.24 -18.33
CA ALA A 134 5.27 11.34 -16.90
C ALA A 134 5.13 9.94 -16.27
N PRO A 135 6.12 9.47 -15.48
CA PRO A 135 6.03 8.17 -14.83
C PRO A 135 4.74 8.06 -14.03
N ARG A 136 3.94 7.02 -14.31
CA ARG A 136 2.75 6.75 -13.51
C ARG A 136 3.24 6.40 -12.10
N ALA A 137 2.77 7.14 -11.09
CA ALA A 137 3.06 6.81 -9.71
C ALA A 137 2.71 5.32 -9.48
N PRO A 138 3.65 4.48 -9.02
CA PRO A 138 3.48 3.03 -9.06
C PRO A 138 2.25 2.64 -8.26
N THR A 139 1.22 2.17 -8.98
CA THR A 139 0.01 1.61 -8.36
C THR A 139 0.47 0.43 -7.52
N ALA A 140 0.22 0.46 -6.20
CA ALA A 140 0.86 -0.43 -5.23
C ALA A 140 0.50 -1.91 -5.45
N GLN A 141 1.23 -2.57 -6.34
CA GLN A 141 1.14 -3.98 -6.71
C GLN A 141 2.54 -4.57 -6.97
N SER A 142 3.29 -4.67 -5.88
CA SER A 142 3.66 -6.00 -5.38
C SER A 142 4.16 -7.08 -6.34
N GLY A 143 5.48 -7.08 -6.58
CA GLY A 143 6.23 -8.22 -7.10
C GLY A 143 7.72 -8.08 -6.81
N THR A 144 8.33 -9.10 -6.21
CA THR A 144 9.76 -9.13 -5.83
C THR A 144 10.67 -9.38 -7.03
N GLY A 145 10.89 -8.34 -7.84
CA GLY A 145 11.96 -8.30 -8.84
C GLY A 145 13.24 -7.69 -8.27
N SER A 146 14.39 -8.34 -8.47
CA SER A 146 15.70 -7.78 -8.11
C SER A 146 15.92 -6.41 -8.76
N PRO A 147 16.56 -5.44 -8.08
CA PRO A 147 16.83 -4.14 -8.67
C PRO A 147 17.69 -4.29 -9.94
N PRO A 148 17.33 -3.66 -11.06
CA PRO A 148 18.11 -3.75 -12.28
C PRO A 148 19.48 -3.10 -12.08
N GLU A 149 20.55 -3.72 -12.58
CA GLU A 149 21.93 -3.24 -12.48
C GLU A 149 22.08 -1.85 -13.13
N SER A 150 22.06 -0.80 -12.30
CA SER A 150 22.22 0.59 -12.72
C SER A 150 23.69 0.91 -13.01
N GLY A 151 24.20 0.42 -14.14
CA GLY A 151 25.58 0.67 -14.57
C GLY A 151 25.85 0.43 -16.06
N GLY A 152 24.94 -0.21 -16.80
CA GLY A 152 25.05 -0.32 -18.24
C GLY A 152 24.75 1.00 -18.96
N SER A 153 25.44 1.25 -20.07
CA SER A 153 25.00 2.23 -21.07
C SER A 153 23.52 1.98 -21.40
N PRO A 154 22.67 3.03 -21.51
CA PRO A 154 21.25 2.86 -21.83
C PRO A 154 21.03 2.21 -23.21
N TRP A 155 22.05 2.22 -24.07
CA TRP A 155 22.10 1.51 -25.34
C TRP A 155 22.96 0.24 -25.22
N PRO A 156 22.47 -0.94 -25.66
CA PRO A 156 23.30 -2.12 -25.80
C PRO A 156 24.50 -1.84 -26.71
N ALA A 157 25.71 -2.25 -26.29
CA ALA A 157 26.95 -2.01 -27.06
C ALA A 157 26.96 -2.70 -28.44
N ASP A 158 26.04 -3.64 -28.67
CA ASP A 158 25.84 -4.39 -29.90
C ASP A 158 24.53 -4.02 -30.65
N LEU A 159 23.92 -2.88 -30.32
CA LEU A 159 22.77 -2.33 -31.04
C LEU A 159 23.19 -1.82 -32.44
N ASP A 160 22.46 -2.26 -33.46
CA ASP A 160 22.59 -1.87 -34.86
C ASP A 160 21.21 -1.38 -35.36
N LEU A 161 20.94 -0.09 -35.17
CA LEU A 161 19.66 0.58 -35.44
C LEU A 161 19.88 1.64 -36.52
N ALA A 162 19.15 1.53 -37.64
CA ALA A 162 19.09 2.59 -38.65
C ALA A 162 17.62 2.99 -38.83
N ALA A 163 17.26 4.18 -38.36
CA ALA A 163 15.90 4.68 -38.31
C ALA A 163 15.74 6.03 -39.03
N ALA A 164 14.67 6.17 -39.80
CA ALA A 164 14.24 7.43 -40.40
C ALA A 164 12.86 7.82 -39.85
N ILE A 165 12.73 9.06 -39.37
CA ILE A 165 11.48 9.65 -38.90
C ILE A 165 11.09 10.73 -39.90
N HIS A 166 10.02 10.48 -40.65
CA HIS A 166 9.40 11.43 -41.57
C HIS A 166 8.35 12.24 -40.79
N VAL A 167 8.66 13.52 -40.54
CA VAL A 167 7.75 14.44 -39.85
C VAL A 167 6.74 14.96 -40.86
N ARG A 168 5.58 14.28 -40.95
CA ARG A 168 4.47 14.68 -41.82
C ARG A 168 3.94 16.04 -41.39
N ARG A 169 3.68 16.20 -40.09
CA ARG A 169 3.28 17.46 -39.47
C ARG A 169 3.64 17.47 -37.98
N ALA A 170 4.40 18.44 -37.51
CA ALA A 170 4.60 18.69 -36.09
C ALA A 170 4.24 20.15 -35.76
N SER A 171 3.28 20.36 -34.87
CA SER A 171 2.96 21.69 -34.33
C SER A 171 3.54 21.85 -32.92
N TRP A 172 4.05 23.05 -32.61
CA TRP A 172 4.39 23.49 -31.26
C TRP A 172 3.56 24.71 -30.88
N SER A 173 2.83 24.60 -29.77
CA SER A 173 1.94 25.63 -29.24
C SER A 173 2.08 25.73 -27.72
N ASP A 174 2.87 26.68 -27.26
CA ASP A 174 2.92 27.11 -25.85
C ASP A 174 2.14 28.42 -25.65
N ALA A 175 2.11 28.98 -24.44
CA ALA A 175 1.53 30.31 -24.19
C ALA A 175 2.15 31.43 -25.05
N ARG A 176 3.44 31.30 -25.39
CA ARG A 176 4.29 32.34 -26.01
C ARG A 176 4.03 32.44 -27.50
N THR A 177 4.03 31.31 -28.20
CA THR A 177 3.70 31.15 -29.63
C THR A 177 2.23 31.48 -29.90
N ARG A 178 1.31 31.08 -29.03
CA ARG A 178 -0.10 31.51 -29.10
C ARG A 178 -0.26 33.04 -29.02
N ALA A 179 0.49 33.71 -28.15
CA ALA A 179 0.52 35.18 -28.09
C ALA A 179 1.28 35.81 -29.28
N GLY A 180 2.29 35.13 -29.82
CA GLY A 180 3.15 35.56 -30.91
C GLY A 180 2.60 35.38 -32.34
N GLY A 181 1.32 35.02 -32.48
CA GLY A 181 0.62 34.95 -33.77
C GLY A 181 0.29 33.55 -34.29
N GLY A 182 0.60 32.48 -33.55
CA GLY A 182 0.19 31.11 -33.90
C GLY A 182 1.21 30.03 -33.54
N PRO A 183 0.84 28.75 -33.68
CA PRO A 183 1.76 27.63 -33.47
C PRO A 183 2.90 27.67 -34.49
N VAL A 184 4.08 27.18 -34.08
CA VAL A 184 5.17 26.88 -35.02
C VAL A 184 4.88 25.53 -35.66
N LEU A 185 4.87 25.47 -36.99
CA LEU A 185 4.48 24.30 -37.78
C LEU A 185 5.67 23.79 -38.59
N CYS A 186 6.01 22.52 -38.42
CA CYS A 186 6.94 21.78 -39.27
C CYS A 186 6.15 20.82 -40.16
N GLU A 187 6.25 20.97 -41.48
CA GLU A 187 5.54 20.14 -42.46
C GLU A 187 6.52 19.57 -43.48
N GLY A 188 6.69 18.24 -43.52
CA GLY A 188 7.65 17.57 -44.41
C GLY A 188 9.10 17.60 -43.94
N GLY A 189 9.34 17.41 -42.63
CA GLY A 189 10.69 17.29 -42.06
C GLY A 189 11.23 15.85 -42.08
N GLU A 190 12.54 15.69 -41.93
CA GLU A 190 13.17 14.37 -41.79
C GLU A 190 14.19 14.38 -40.63
N ILE A 191 14.18 13.32 -39.82
CA ILE A 191 15.19 13.05 -38.78
C ILE A 191 15.74 11.65 -39.04
N ARG A 192 17.07 11.49 -39.13
CA ARG A 192 17.73 10.20 -39.28
C ARG A 192 18.60 9.91 -38.07
N VAL A 193 18.57 8.65 -37.63
CA VAL A 193 19.36 8.10 -36.53
C VAL A 193 20.06 6.84 -37.02
N ASP A 194 21.38 6.85 -37.07
CA ASP A 194 22.22 5.69 -37.40
C ASP A 194 23.10 5.34 -36.18
N ILE A 195 22.86 4.16 -35.62
CA ILE A 195 23.63 3.53 -34.56
C ILE A 195 24.15 2.21 -35.13
N ALA A 196 25.46 2.08 -35.24
CA ALA A 196 26.09 0.83 -35.63
C ALA A 196 27.16 0.44 -34.60
N PRO A 197 27.34 -0.86 -34.28
CA PRO A 197 28.31 -1.30 -33.28
C PRO A 197 29.72 -0.79 -33.58
N GLY A 198 30.32 -0.07 -32.63
CA GLY A 198 31.65 0.50 -32.75
C GLY A 198 31.77 1.77 -33.61
N LYS A 199 30.67 2.35 -34.09
CA LYS A 199 30.64 3.67 -34.76
C LYS A 199 30.05 4.76 -33.84
N PRO A 200 30.35 6.05 -34.08
CA PRO A 200 29.59 7.14 -33.48
C PRO A 200 28.10 7.01 -33.82
N LEU A 201 27.22 7.37 -32.87
CA LEU A 201 25.81 7.63 -33.16
C LEU A 201 25.76 8.88 -34.04
N ALA A 202 25.24 8.73 -35.26
CA ALA A 202 25.02 9.84 -36.19
C ALA A 202 23.54 10.22 -36.17
N LEU A 203 23.27 11.48 -35.83
CA LEU A 203 21.95 12.08 -35.88
C LEU A 203 21.97 13.25 -36.87
N SER A 204 20.99 13.27 -37.77
CA SER A 204 20.75 14.41 -38.65
C SER A 204 19.28 14.78 -38.66
N LEU A 205 18.98 16.08 -38.68
CA LEU A 205 17.63 16.62 -38.80
C LEU A 205 17.61 17.74 -39.84
N ALA A 206 16.55 17.74 -40.65
CA ALA A 206 16.24 18.80 -41.61
C ALA A 206 14.75 19.11 -41.48
N LEU A 207 14.43 20.20 -40.78
CA LEU A 207 13.06 20.57 -40.42
C LEU A 207 12.72 21.92 -41.07
N PRO A 208 11.85 21.96 -42.09
CA PRO A 208 11.26 23.21 -42.57
C PRO A 208 10.29 23.74 -41.51
N LEU A 209 10.37 25.03 -41.17
CA LEU A 209 9.55 25.65 -40.15
C LEU A 209 8.68 26.76 -40.76
N SER A 210 7.44 26.84 -40.31
CA SER A 210 6.45 27.84 -40.72
C SER A 210 5.69 28.36 -39.50
N GLY A 211 5.05 29.53 -39.64
CA GLY A 211 4.43 30.26 -38.54
C GLY A 211 4.36 31.74 -38.88
N SER A 212 4.78 32.61 -37.96
CA SER A 212 4.93 34.06 -38.25
C SER A 212 6.06 34.37 -39.25
N ALA A 213 6.97 33.44 -39.49
CA ALA A 213 7.96 33.45 -40.56
C ALA A 213 8.18 32.03 -41.11
N ASN A 214 8.71 31.92 -42.33
CA ASN A 214 9.14 30.65 -42.91
C ASN A 214 10.66 30.52 -42.77
N GLY A 215 11.10 29.54 -41.99
CA GLY A 215 12.50 29.28 -41.66
C GLY A 215 12.90 27.83 -41.89
N LYS A 216 14.15 27.51 -41.55
CA LYS A 216 14.67 26.14 -41.62
C LYS A 216 15.60 25.88 -40.45
N LEU A 217 15.48 24.69 -39.86
CA LEU A 217 16.38 24.17 -38.85
C LEU A 217 17.09 22.93 -39.39
N ASP A 218 18.40 23.03 -39.57
CA ASP A 218 19.27 21.91 -39.91
C ASP A 218 20.19 21.63 -38.73
N ALA A 219 20.32 20.36 -38.33
CA ALA A 219 21.35 19.95 -37.37
C ALA A 219 21.98 18.62 -37.74
N THR A 220 23.26 18.49 -37.42
CA THR A 220 24.00 17.22 -37.48
C THR A 220 24.78 17.06 -36.19
N ALA A 221 24.62 15.92 -35.51
CA ALA A 221 25.36 15.56 -34.32
C ALA A 221 26.01 14.19 -34.49
N ASN A 222 27.33 14.13 -34.27
CA ASN A 222 28.08 12.88 -34.17
C ASN A 222 28.46 12.67 -32.71
N VAL A 223 27.89 11.63 -32.09
CA VAL A 223 28.07 11.28 -30.68
C VAL A 223 28.98 10.05 -30.63
N GLN A 224 30.28 10.28 -30.43
CA GLN A 224 31.27 9.21 -30.37
C GLN A 224 31.47 8.76 -28.91
N PRO A 225 31.06 7.54 -28.53
CA PRO A 225 31.38 7.01 -27.21
C PRO A 225 32.90 6.88 -27.09
N ASN A 226 33.48 7.43 -26.02
CA ASN A 226 34.91 7.32 -25.73
C ASN A 226 35.14 6.36 -24.54
N ALA A 227 36.40 5.95 -24.36
CA ALA A 227 36.78 5.03 -23.29
C ALA A 227 36.69 5.63 -21.88
N SER A 228 36.45 6.95 -21.74
CA SER A 228 36.25 7.63 -20.46
C SER A 228 34.77 7.76 -20.06
N GLY A 229 33.82 7.46 -20.95
CA GLY A 229 32.40 7.33 -20.60
C GLY A 229 31.55 8.60 -20.71
N VAL A 230 32.12 9.77 -21.07
CA VAL A 230 31.34 10.89 -21.62
C VAL A 230 31.56 10.94 -23.12
N PRO A 231 30.53 10.75 -23.95
CA PRO A 231 30.71 10.77 -25.39
C PRO A 231 31.25 12.13 -25.85
N SER A 232 32.16 12.09 -26.82
CA SER A 232 32.50 13.30 -27.58
C SER A 232 31.32 13.65 -28.48
N ILE A 233 30.87 14.90 -28.45
CA ILE A 233 29.75 15.38 -29.26
C ILE A 233 30.27 16.49 -30.18
N ASP A 234 30.34 16.19 -31.48
CA ASP A 234 30.48 17.21 -32.53
C ASP A 234 29.08 17.55 -33.04
N ALA A 235 28.56 18.73 -32.70
CA ALA A 235 27.21 19.15 -33.03
C ALA A 235 27.22 20.50 -33.75
N LYS A 236 26.60 20.52 -34.93
CA LYS A 236 26.41 21.71 -35.75
C LYS A 236 24.92 21.98 -35.89
N LEU A 237 24.51 23.19 -35.53
CA LEU A 237 23.14 23.66 -35.59
C LEU A 237 23.08 24.94 -36.42
N ALA A 238 22.45 24.85 -37.59
CA ALA A 238 22.23 25.96 -38.51
C ALA A 238 20.75 26.31 -38.52
N ALA A 239 20.42 27.53 -38.13
CA ALA A 239 19.05 28.01 -38.05
C ALA A 239 18.90 29.29 -38.88
N ALA A 240 18.14 29.20 -39.97
CA ALA A 240 17.93 30.29 -40.91
C ALA A 240 16.49 30.81 -40.78
N LYS A 241 16.34 32.14 -40.65
CA LYS A 241 15.04 32.82 -40.54
C LYS A 241 14.11 32.22 -39.49
N LEU A 242 14.60 32.01 -38.28
CA LEU A 242 13.75 31.49 -37.21
C LEU A 242 12.62 32.48 -36.88
N PRO A 243 11.37 32.01 -36.72
CA PRO A 243 10.31 32.80 -36.11
C PRO A 243 10.74 33.28 -34.72
N THR A 244 10.61 34.58 -34.42
CA THR A 244 10.97 35.16 -33.11
C THR A 244 10.32 34.44 -31.94
N ALA A 245 9.06 34.03 -32.08
CA ALA A 245 8.35 33.28 -31.06
C ALA A 245 9.04 31.94 -30.70
N LEU A 246 9.74 31.30 -31.64
CA LEU A 246 10.53 30.10 -31.38
C LEU A 246 11.85 30.43 -30.66
N VAL A 247 12.51 31.54 -31.04
CA VAL A 247 13.72 32.04 -30.36
C VAL A 247 13.41 32.37 -28.89
N ASP A 248 12.32 33.11 -28.64
CA ASP A 248 11.89 33.46 -27.29
C ASP A 248 11.36 32.25 -26.48
N ALA A 249 10.93 31.18 -27.16
CA ALA A 249 10.61 29.90 -26.51
C ALA A 249 11.88 29.17 -26.07
N LEU A 250 12.90 29.10 -26.94
CA LEU A 250 14.19 28.45 -26.69
C LEU A 250 15.04 29.18 -25.62
N VAL A 251 15.03 30.51 -25.59
CA VAL A 251 15.82 31.30 -24.62
C VAL A 251 15.06 31.60 -23.32
N GLY A 252 13.72 31.46 -23.32
CA GLY A 252 12.88 31.65 -22.13
C GLY A 252 12.45 33.10 -21.85
N HIS A 253 11.24 33.27 -21.30
CA HIS A 253 10.54 34.57 -21.21
C HIS A 253 10.68 35.36 -19.89
N ALA A 254 10.33 36.65 -20.00
CA ALA A 254 10.25 37.83 -19.11
C ALA A 254 10.18 37.77 -17.57
N ALA A 255 10.08 36.60 -16.93
CA ALA A 255 9.38 36.41 -15.64
C ALA A 255 7.89 36.75 -15.69
N ASP A 256 7.53 37.87 -16.28
CA ASP A 256 6.20 38.44 -16.50
C ASP A 256 5.45 37.94 -17.76
N GLY A 257 5.95 36.90 -18.43
CA GLY A 257 5.32 36.38 -19.65
C GLY A 257 5.52 37.23 -20.91
N LYS A 258 6.41 38.23 -20.90
CA LYS A 258 6.80 38.96 -22.12
C LYS A 258 7.96 38.30 -22.86
N PRO A 259 8.00 38.38 -24.21
CA PRO A 259 9.15 37.92 -25.00
C PRO A 259 10.38 38.78 -24.68
N ARG A 260 11.52 38.13 -24.40
CA ARG A 260 12.77 38.79 -24.00
C ARG A 260 13.54 39.40 -25.16
N LEU A 261 13.51 38.69 -26.28
CA LEU A 261 14.36 38.93 -27.42
C LEU A 261 13.52 39.35 -28.63
N GLY A 262 12.30 38.86 -28.81
CA GLY A 262 11.41 39.27 -29.92
C GLY A 262 11.29 40.78 -30.13
N PRO A 263 11.00 41.60 -29.09
CA PRO A 263 10.95 43.06 -29.19
C PRO A 263 12.32 43.73 -29.40
N VAL A 264 13.41 43.02 -29.08
CA VAL A 264 14.79 43.56 -29.02
C VAL A 264 15.62 43.16 -30.25
N LEU A 265 15.28 42.07 -30.93
CA LEU A 265 16.02 41.50 -32.07
C LEU A 265 15.32 41.75 -33.42
N GLY A 266 14.00 41.92 -33.43
CA GLY A 266 13.18 42.07 -34.65
C GLY A 266 12.80 40.73 -35.29
N ALA A 267 11.96 40.78 -36.33
CA ALA A 267 11.14 39.64 -36.78
C ALA A 267 11.85 38.39 -37.33
N GLU A 268 13.14 38.47 -37.68
CA GLU A 268 13.93 37.34 -38.19
C GLU A 268 15.26 37.27 -37.42
N LEU A 269 15.64 36.06 -36.99
CA LEU A 269 16.97 35.75 -36.44
C LEU A 269 17.67 34.70 -37.31
N ASP A 270 18.88 35.02 -37.76
CA ASP A 270 19.83 34.04 -38.26
C ASP A 270 20.81 33.70 -37.13
N ALA A 271 20.88 32.42 -36.76
CA ALA A 271 21.70 31.94 -35.67
C ALA A 271 22.52 30.72 -36.10
N ASN A 272 23.84 30.87 -36.06
CA ASN A 272 24.78 29.77 -36.24
C ASN A 272 25.38 29.43 -34.88
N PHE A 273 25.18 28.19 -34.46
CA PHE A 273 25.79 27.65 -33.25
C PHE A 273 26.78 26.55 -33.66
N GLU A 274 28.05 26.79 -33.35
CA GLU A 274 29.10 25.78 -33.47
C GLU A 274 29.49 25.34 -32.05
N LEU A 275 29.15 24.09 -31.72
CA LEU A 275 29.40 23.47 -30.43
C LEU A 275 30.44 22.37 -30.60
N VAL A 276 31.70 22.70 -30.33
CA VAL A 276 32.81 21.74 -30.42
C VAL A 276 33.20 21.31 -29.01
N LEU A 277 32.74 20.13 -28.60
CA LEU A 277 33.28 19.46 -27.42
C LEU A 277 34.57 18.75 -27.83
N ALA A 278 35.70 19.46 -27.74
CA ALA A 278 36.99 18.94 -28.20
C ALA A 278 37.45 17.74 -27.36
N ALA A 279 38.23 16.82 -27.94
CA ALA A 279 38.74 15.63 -27.24
C ALA A 279 39.68 15.95 -26.04
N ALA A 280 40.21 17.17 -25.96
CA ALA A 280 40.94 17.71 -24.80
C ALA A 280 39.99 18.36 -23.76
N GLY A 281 38.68 18.10 -23.87
CA GLY A 281 37.59 18.60 -23.04
C GLY A 281 37.54 20.12 -22.84
N ALA A 282 38.05 20.92 -23.77
CA ALA A 282 37.59 22.31 -23.84
C ALA A 282 36.16 22.30 -24.43
N LEU A 283 35.21 22.90 -23.71
CA LEU A 283 33.94 23.31 -24.32
C LEU A 283 34.14 24.73 -24.85
N ASP A 284 34.34 24.84 -26.17
CA ASP A 284 34.31 26.09 -26.89
C ASP A 284 32.92 26.21 -27.54
N CYS A 285 32.08 27.08 -26.96
CA CYS A 285 30.77 27.41 -27.52
C CYS A 285 30.86 28.78 -28.21
N THR A 286 30.63 28.80 -29.52
CA THR A 286 30.51 30.05 -30.29
C THR A 286 29.10 30.18 -30.83
N ALA A 287 28.35 31.15 -30.30
CA ALA A 287 27.06 31.57 -30.85
C ALA A 287 27.21 32.91 -31.54
N GLN A 288 26.87 32.97 -32.84
CA GLN A 288 26.77 34.23 -33.58
C GLN A 288 25.30 34.56 -33.84
N LEU A 289 24.81 35.63 -33.22
CA LEU A 289 23.44 36.12 -33.37
C LEU A 289 23.42 37.31 -34.33
N LYS A 290 22.61 37.23 -35.39
CA LYS A 290 22.36 38.32 -36.35
C LYS A 290 20.86 38.57 -36.47
N GLY A 291 20.43 39.79 -36.18
CA GLY A 291 19.03 40.23 -36.30
C GLY A 291 18.93 41.73 -36.60
N PRO A 292 17.84 42.20 -37.23
CA PRO A 292 17.74 43.56 -37.76
C PRO A 292 17.74 44.68 -36.72
N ALA A 293 17.40 44.41 -35.45
CA ALA A 293 17.47 45.40 -34.38
C ALA A 293 18.83 45.42 -33.65
N LEU A 294 19.74 44.48 -33.95
CA LEU A 294 21.11 44.48 -33.44
C LEU A 294 22.02 45.30 -34.36
N ALA A 295 22.45 46.48 -33.93
CA ALA A 295 23.35 47.35 -34.69
C ALA A 295 24.72 46.70 -35.02
N LYS A 296 25.11 45.65 -34.27
CA LYS A 296 26.26 44.77 -34.55
C LYS A 296 25.92 43.34 -34.10
N PRO A 297 26.47 42.28 -34.74
CA PRO A 297 26.24 40.90 -34.31
C PRO A 297 26.73 40.68 -32.88
N ILE A 298 25.91 40.03 -32.05
CA ILE A 298 26.35 39.59 -30.71
C ILE A 298 27.09 38.25 -30.90
N VAL A 299 28.32 38.18 -30.40
CA VAL A 299 29.13 36.96 -30.41
C VAL A 299 29.34 36.54 -28.96
N LEU A 300 28.59 35.53 -28.52
CA LEU A 300 28.79 34.93 -27.21
C LEU A 300 29.92 33.91 -27.33
N ARG A 301 30.94 34.06 -26.48
CA ARG A 301 32.07 33.13 -26.37
C ARG A 301 32.14 32.63 -24.94
N ALA A 302 31.65 31.41 -24.72
CA ALA A 302 31.94 30.66 -23.50
C ALA A 302 33.09 29.70 -23.82
N ARG A 303 34.21 29.87 -23.11
CA ARG A 303 35.33 28.94 -23.11
C ARG A 303 35.51 28.42 -21.70
N VAL A 304 35.33 27.12 -21.52
CA VAL A 304 35.68 26.45 -20.26
C VAL A 304 37.03 25.76 -20.46
N THR A 305 38.11 26.41 -20.02
CA THR A 305 39.45 25.80 -19.95
C THR A 305 39.51 24.77 -18.84
N GLU A 306 40.39 23.78 -18.97
CA GLU A 306 40.55 22.65 -18.04
C GLU A 306 39.31 21.76 -17.87
N LEU A 307 38.18 22.03 -18.56
CA LEU A 307 36.99 21.15 -18.54
C LEU A 307 37.34 19.72 -19.00
N GLY A 308 38.48 19.49 -19.66
CA GLY A 308 38.99 18.16 -20.02
C GLY A 308 39.92 17.49 -19.02
N GLU A 309 40.69 18.23 -18.22
CA GLU A 309 41.36 17.62 -17.05
C GLU A 309 40.36 17.40 -15.92
N TRP A 310 39.38 18.29 -15.80
CA TRP A 310 38.22 18.17 -14.94
C TRP A 310 37.31 17.00 -15.36
N LEU A 311 36.85 16.93 -16.62
CA LEU A 311 36.13 15.75 -17.11
C LEU A 311 37.02 14.51 -17.02
N ALA A 312 38.29 14.52 -17.44
CA ALA A 312 39.14 13.33 -17.28
C ALA A 312 39.37 12.92 -15.82
N ALA A 313 39.33 13.84 -14.85
CA ALA A 313 39.35 13.51 -13.42
C ALA A 313 38.00 12.95 -12.92
N GLN A 314 36.88 13.37 -13.52
CA GLN A 314 35.53 12.83 -13.29
C GLN A 314 35.24 11.52 -14.05
N LEU A 315 36.05 11.19 -15.05
CA LEU A 315 35.79 10.13 -16.04
C LEU A 315 36.88 9.07 -16.16
N ALA A 316 38.08 9.32 -15.63
CA ALA A 316 38.97 8.24 -15.29
C ALA A 316 38.27 7.40 -14.22
N PRO A 317 38.05 6.09 -14.43
CA PRO A 317 37.26 5.26 -13.51
C PRO A 317 38.03 5.00 -12.21
N LYS A 318 37.99 5.97 -11.31
CA LYS A 318 38.14 5.80 -9.87
C LYS A 318 36.71 5.69 -9.29
N PRO A 319 36.27 4.50 -8.84
CA PRO A 319 35.00 4.37 -8.15
C PRO A 319 34.96 5.35 -6.96
N GLY A 320 33.99 6.27 -6.94
CA GLY A 320 33.79 7.23 -5.83
C GLY A 320 34.48 8.60 -5.94
N ALA A 321 34.94 9.02 -7.12
CA ALA A 321 35.35 10.42 -7.36
C ALA A 321 34.13 11.34 -7.50
N ALA A 322 34.09 12.44 -6.75
CA ALA A 322 32.99 13.41 -6.74
C ALA A 322 33.29 14.62 -7.66
N PHE A 323 32.22 15.25 -8.16
CA PHE A 323 32.25 16.41 -9.06
C PHE A 323 32.86 17.65 -8.38
N ALA A 324 34.17 17.82 -8.50
CA ALA A 324 34.95 18.86 -7.83
C ALA A 324 35.21 20.03 -8.78
N LEU A 325 34.81 21.26 -8.42
CA LEU A 325 35.03 22.47 -9.23
C LEU A 325 36.53 22.68 -9.55
N PRO A 326 36.88 23.28 -10.72
CA PRO A 326 38.28 23.47 -11.09
C PRO A 326 39.01 24.37 -10.07
N PRO A 327 40.31 24.11 -9.78
CA PRO A 327 41.05 24.76 -8.69
C PRO A 327 41.23 26.28 -8.89
N LYS A 328 40.94 26.79 -10.09
CA LYS A 328 40.69 28.19 -10.36
C LYS A 328 39.44 28.36 -11.23
N LEU A 329 38.25 28.29 -10.61
CA LEU A 329 37.05 28.85 -11.21
C LEU A 329 37.12 30.40 -11.18
N SER A 330 37.83 31.00 -12.14
CA SER A 330 37.79 32.46 -12.37
C SER A 330 36.50 32.85 -13.10
N ALA A 331 35.36 32.65 -12.44
CA ALA A 331 34.07 33.12 -12.89
C ALA A 331 33.94 34.63 -12.61
N VAL A 332 34.57 35.46 -13.45
CA VAL A 332 34.27 36.91 -13.49
C VAL A 332 32.92 37.07 -14.19
N VAL A 333 31.85 36.81 -13.42
CA VAL A 333 30.47 37.06 -13.81
C VAL A 333 30.21 38.56 -13.62
N ALA A 334 30.92 39.37 -14.41
CA ALA A 334 30.76 40.82 -14.47
C ALA A 334 29.47 41.16 -15.23
N LEU A 335 28.34 40.99 -14.56
CA LEU A 335 27.02 41.39 -15.03
C LEU A 335 26.83 42.90 -14.85
N ALA A 336 27.67 43.69 -15.54
CA ALA A 336 27.54 45.14 -15.62
C ALA A 336 26.42 45.52 -16.61
N ASP A 337 25.57 46.46 -16.21
CA ASP A 337 24.43 46.98 -17.00
C ASP A 337 23.49 45.88 -17.55
N VAL A 338 23.43 44.73 -16.88
CA VAL A 338 22.52 43.64 -17.25
C VAL A 338 21.10 44.04 -16.88
N PRO A 339 20.19 44.21 -17.86
CA PRO A 339 18.82 44.60 -17.55
C PRO A 339 18.19 43.58 -16.59
N THR A 340 17.39 44.02 -15.62
CA THR A 340 16.72 43.12 -14.68
C THR A 340 15.92 42.03 -15.41
N ALA A 341 15.29 42.38 -16.53
CA ALA A 341 14.61 41.45 -17.43
C ALA A 341 15.51 40.27 -17.91
N LEU A 342 16.83 40.48 -18.02
CA LEU A 342 17.82 39.47 -18.44
C LEU A 342 18.40 38.70 -17.24
N LEU A 343 18.46 39.29 -16.03
CA LEU A 343 18.78 38.59 -14.77
C LEU A 343 17.63 37.67 -14.31
N GLU A 344 16.40 38.13 -14.44
CA GLU A 344 15.16 37.33 -14.31
C GLU A 344 15.11 36.13 -15.29
N SER A 345 16.06 36.01 -16.22
CA SER A 345 16.12 34.91 -17.20
C SER A 345 16.80 33.66 -16.67
N PHE A 346 17.90 33.85 -15.94
CA PHE A 346 18.71 32.75 -15.45
C PHE A 346 18.17 32.12 -14.16
N ALA A 347 17.29 32.84 -13.46
CA ALA A 347 16.89 32.52 -12.10
C ALA A 347 15.44 32.01 -11.97
N GLY A 348 14.74 31.83 -13.10
CA GLY A 348 13.39 31.26 -13.18
C GLY A 348 12.26 32.30 -13.17
N GLN A 349 11.24 32.10 -14.01
CA GLN A 349 10.10 33.02 -14.08
C GLN A 349 9.28 33.02 -12.78
N GLY A 350 9.21 34.18 -12.11
CA GLY A 350 8.24 34.45 -11.05
C GLY A 350 8.63 33.99 -9.64
N SER A 351 9.49 32.98 -9.47
CA SER A 351 9.92 32.49 -8.15
C SER A 351 10.66 33.54 -7.33
N LEU A 352 11.49 34.37 -7.98
CA LEU A 352 12.17 35.49 -7.31
C LEU A 352 11.27 36.73 -7.26
N ARG A 353 10.64 37.12 -8.37
CA ARG A 353 9.79 38.33 -8.42
C ARG A 353 8.62 38.28 -7.42
N ALA A 354 7.98 37.12 -7.24
CA ALA A 354 6.91 36.91 -6.24
C ALA A 354 7.41 36.76 -4.79
N LEU A 355 8.73 36.62 -4.59
CA LEU A 355 9.40 36.49 -3.30
C LEU A 355 10.00 37.84 -2.85
N ILE A 356 10.26 38.76 -3.80
CA ILE A 356 11.19 39.89 -3.63
C ILE A 356 10.64 41.25 -4.12
N GLY A 357 9.83 41.29 -5.19
CA GLY A 357 9.47 42.53 -5.90
C GLY A 357 10.30 42.77 -7.17
N ASP A 358 10.21 43.97 -7.75
CA ASP A 358 10.93 44.35 -9.00
C ASP A 358 12.43 44.63 -8.78
N GLU A 359 12.89 44.74 -7.52
CA GLU A 359 14.29 44.97 -7.14
C GLU A 359 14.74 43.90 -6.14
N LEU A 360 15.77 43.14 -6.51
CA LEU A 360 16.44 42.19 -5.61
C LEU A 360 17.67 42.83 -5.00
N ASP A 361 17.55 43.24 -3.74
CA ASP A 361 18.70 43.60 -2.89
C ASP A 361 19.21 42.33 -2.18
N LEU A 362 19.86 41.43 -2.94
CA LEU A 362 20.51 40.24 -2.41
C LEU A 362 21.88 40.62 -1.85
N ASP A 363 21.90 41.14 -0.62
CA ASP A 363 23.12 41.39 0.12
C ASP A 363 23.76 40.06 0.57
N LEU A 364 24.44 39.40 -0.36
CA LEU A 364 25.24 38.20 -0.12
C LEU A 364 26.68 38.62 0.20
N ASP A 365 26.89 39.16 1.40
CA ASP A 365 28.22 39.30 1.98
C ASP A 365 28.73 37.91 2.41
N ALA A 366 29.47 37.27 1.50
CA ALA A 366 30.01 35.92 1.66
C ALA A 366 31.52 35.91 1.37
N THR A 367 32.31 36.07 2.42
CA THR A 367 33.77 35.96 2.32
C THR A 367 34.18 34.50 2.23
N LEU A 368 34.63 34.06 1.05
CA LEU A 368 35.28 32.78 0.84
C LEU A 368 36.78 32.91 1.15
N GLU A 369 37.17 32.64 2.40
CA GLU A 369 38.58 32.66 2.79
C GLU A 369 39.18 31.25 2.73
N ARG A 370 40.28 31.11 1.98
CA ARG A 370 41.15 29.93 1.98
C ARG A 370 42.60 30.39 2.15
N ALA A 371 43.05 30.47 3.39
CA ALA A 371 44.36 31.05 3.76
C ALA A 371 45.58 30.27 3.20
N SER A 372 45.41 28.99 2.88
CA SER A 372 46.38 28.15 2.18
C SER A 372 45.68 26.94 1.56
N ALA A 373 46.39 26.14 0.75
CA ALA A 373 45.82 24.91 0.17
C ALA A 373 45.24 23.95 1.24
N ASP A 374 45.87 23.89 2.41
CA ASP A 374 45.50 23.02 3.54
C ASP A 374 44.58 23.68 4.59
N ALA A 375 44.32 24.98 4.45
CA ALA A 375 43.35 25.68 5.30
C ALA A 375 41.92 25.30 4.90
N PRO A 376 40.98 25.22 5.86
CA PRO A 376 39.58 25.09 5.51
C PRO A 376 39.12 26.30 4.69
N LEU A 377 38.27 26.05 3.70
CA LEU A 377 37.44 27.05 3.08
C LEU A 377 36.35 27.44 4.08
N SER A 378 36.53 28.57 4.76
CA SER A 378 35.49 29.14 5.61
C SER A 378 34.59 30.04 4.78
N ALA A 379 33.29 29.78 4.85
CA ALA A 379 32.24 30.67 4.38
C ALA A 379 31.49 31.21 5.60
N ARG A 380 31.59 32.52 5.81
CA ARG A 380 30.73 33.26 6.73
C ARG A 380 29.89 34.22 5.93
N GLY A 381 28.63 34.34 6.32
CA GLY A 381 27.75 35.32 5.73
C GLY A 381 26.44 35.47 6.48
N LYS A 382 25.72 36.50 6.09
CA LYS A 382 24.35 36.75 6.53
C LYS A 382 23.47 36.74 5.31
N LEU A 383 22.51 35.82 5.28
CA LEU A 383 21.48 35.85 4.25
C LEU A 383 20.26 36.56 4.82
N ARG A 384 19.96 37.72 4.23
CA ARG A 384 18.75 38.49 4.47
C ARG A 384 17.90 38.48 3.21
N ALA A 385 16.70 37.93 3.30
CA ALA A 385 15.68 38.16 2.29
C ALA A 385 14.84 39.39 2.68
N GLY A 386 14.34 40.11 1.68
CA GLY A 386 13.64 41.38 1.85
C GLY A 386 12.33 41.30 2.65
N PRO A 387 11.67 42.45 2.90
CA PRO A 387 10.53 42.54 3.82
C PRO A 387 9.31 41.67 3.47
N THR A 388 9.23 41.15 2.25
CA THR A 388 8.19 40.23 1.73
C THR A 388 8.39 38.76 2.15
N ALA A 389 9.59 38.38 2.56
CA ALA A 389 9.92 37.04 3.04
C ALA A 389 11.02 37.16 4.12
N PRO A 390 10.67 37.32 5.40
CA PRO A 390 11.63 37.62 6.47
C PRO A 390 12.48 36.39 6.84
N LEU A 391 13.41 36.04 5.96
CA LEU A 391 14.53 35.14 6.27
C LEU A 391 15.68 35.97 6.80
N SER A 392 16.07 35.70 8.04
CA SER A 392 17.41 36.02 8.52
C SER A 392 18.09 34.71 8.87
N ALA A 393 19.15 34.38 8.14
CA ALA A 393 20.01 33.25 8.41
C ALA A 393 21.46 33.73 8.60
N ASP A 394 22.00 33.56 9.80
CA ASP A 394 23.44 33.68 10.06
C ASP A 394 24.06 32.29 9.89
N PHE A 395 25.14 32.18 9.09
CA PHE A 395 25.88 30.93 8.90
C PHE A 395 27.39 31.12 9.10
N ASP A 396 27.99 30.20 9.84
CA ASP A 396 29.45 30.01 9.96
C ASP A 396 29.74 28.56 9.57
N VAL A 397 30.32 28.37 8.37
CA VAL A 397 30.58 27.05 7.79
C VAL A 397 32.06 26.94 7.44
N ALA A 398 32.78 26.06 8.15
CA ALA A 398 34.16 25.70 7.83
C ALA A 398 34.19 24.35 7.11
N LEU A 399 34.50 24.37 5.81
CA LEU A 399 34.71 23.18 4.99
C LEU A 399 36.20 22.91 4.84
N ARG A 400 36.69 21.75 5.24
CA ARG A 400 38.03 21.31 4.86
C ARG A 400 37.93 20.29 3.75
N GLU A 401 38.36 20.66 2.55
CA GLU A 401 38.43 19.72 1.43
C GLU A 401 39.46 18.62 1.71
N LEU A 402 39.22 17.43 1.15
CA LEU A 402 40.21 16.36 1.09
C LEU A 402 41.31 16.69 0.07
N GLY A 403 42.55 16.30 0.36
CA GLY A 403 43.62 16.36 -0.64
C GLY A 403 43.31 15.44 -1.85
N PRO A 404 43.84 15.71 -3.06
CA PRO A 404 43.49 14.97 -4.29
C PRO A 404 43.88 13.47 -4.30
N ASN A 405 44.53 12.99 -3.24
CA ASN A 405 44.92 11.59 -3.03
C ASN A 405 44.34 11.00 -1.72
N GLU A 406 43.48 11.73 -1.01
CA GLU A 406 42.80 11.22 0.19
C GLU A 406 41.46 10.58 -0.21
N PRO A 407 41.10 9.40 0.33
CA PRO A 407 39.83 8.73 -0.01
C PRO A 407 38.64 9.56 0.48
N SER A 408 37.61 9.70 -0.37
CA SER A 408 36.35 10.36 -0.01
C SER A 408 35.61 9.59 1.07
N ILE A 409 34.97 10.30 1.99
CA ILE A 409 34.13 9.69 3.03
C ILE A 409 32.89 9.11 2.35
N ALA A 410 32.78 7.78 2.34
CA ALA A 410 31.64 7.00 1.85
C ALA A 410 31.21 7.27 0.38
N GLY A 411 31.99 8.02 -0.40
CA GLY A 411 31.61 8.46 -1.75
C GLY A 411 30.48 9.51 -1.80
N VAL A 412 30.08 10.09 -0.65
CA VAL A 412 28.93 11.01 -0.57
C VAL A 412 29.36 12.48 -0.64
N LEU A 413 30.46 12.87 0.02
CA LEU A 413 31.01 14.23 -0.02
C LEU A 413 32.55 14.22 0.05
N PRO A 414 33.28 15.06 -0.72
CA PRO A 414 34.74 15.15 -0.69
C PRO A 414 35.26 16.04 0.45
N LEU A 415 34.69 15.91 1.65
CA LEU A 415 35.00 16.72 2.82
C LEU A 415 35.80 15.91 3.84
N ARG A 416 36.80 16.56 4.45
CA ARG A 416 37.62 16.06 5.57
C ARG A 416 37.08 16.52 6.91
N SER A 417 36.56 17.74 6.99
CA SER A 417 35.83 18.22 8.15
C SER A 417 34.75 19.22 7.76
N LEU A 418 33.68 19.24 8.55
CA LEU A 418 32.57 20.19 8.51
C LEU A 418 32.34 20.67 9.94
N ASP A 419 32.51 21.96 10.22
CA ASP A 419 31.87 22.62 11.38
C ASP A 419 30.91 23.66 10.80
N ALA A 420 29.61 23.39 10.94
CA ALA A 420 28.54 24.23 10.39
C ALA A 420 27.58 24.63 11.50
N LYS A 421 27.49 25.94 11.73
CA LYS A 421 26.53 26.56 12.63
C LYS A 421 25.61 27.45 11.82
N ILE A 422 24.32 27.11 11.81
CA ILE A 422 23.29 27.82 11.08
C ILE A 422 22.19 28.21 12.07
N SER A 423 21.92 29.50 12.19
CA SER A 423 20.78 30.03 12.94
C SER A 423 19.85 30.75 11.97
N ALA A 424 18.63 30.25 11.81
CA ALA A 424 17.67 30.75 10.84
C ALA A 424 16.31 31.08 11.49
N THR A 425 15.67 32.14 10.99
CA THR A 425 14.33 32.59 11.38
C THR A 425 13.46 32.80 10.13
N GLY A 426 12.15 32.59 10.26
CA GLY A 426 11.20 32.59 9.14
C GLY A 426 11.17 31.29 8.32
N VAL A 427 11.77 30.20 8.83
CA VAL A 427 12.04 28.98 8.04
C VAL A 427 10.77 28.32 7.49
N ALA A 428 9.72 28.14 8.32
CA ALA A 428 8.47 27.53 7.87
C ALA A 428 7.76 28.32 6.76
N SER A 429 7.87 29.65 6.75
CA SER A 429 7.28 30.52 5.72
C SER A 429 7.88 30.35 4.31
N ILE A 430 9.08 29.78 4.25
CA ILE A 430 9.86 29.56 3.01
C ILE A 430 9.87 28.09 2.65
N ALA A 431 10.04 27.20 3.63
CA ALA A 431 9.91 25.76 3.46
C ALA A 431 8.56 25.37 2.83
N SER A 432 7.46 25.99 3.27
CA SER A 432 6.12 25.77 2.70
C SER A 432 5.97 26.26 1.25
N LYS A 433 6.86 27.12 0.76
CA LYS A 433 6.86 27.65 -0.62
C LYS A 433 7.86 26.94 -1.55
N LEU A 434 8.98 26.44 -1.02
CA LEU A 434 10.09 25.89 -1.81
C LEU A 434 10.15 24.35 -1.83
N ALA A 435 9.55 23.68 -0.85
CA ALA A 435 9.71 22.24 -0.72
C ALA A 435 8.85 21.46 -1.72
N PRO A 436 9.35 20.31 -2.25
CA PRO A 436 8.47 19.38 -2.94
C PRO A 436 7.36 18.90 -1.99
N PRO A 437 6.15 18.57 -2.49
CA PRO A 437 5.01 18.19 -1.65
C PRO A 437 5.27 17.02 -0.69
N THR A 438 6.24 16.16 -1.00
CA THR A 438 6.70 15.05 -0.15
C THR A 438 7.58 15.48 1.02
N ALA A 439 8.28 16.62 0.92
CA ALA A 439 9.16 17.16 1.97
C ALA A 439 8.49 18.25 2.82
N ALA A 440 7.48 18.96 2.29
CA ALA A 440 6.69 19.94 3.03
C ALA A 440 6.13 19.40 4.38
N PRO A 441 5.62 18.15 4.48
CA PRO A 441 5.37 17.45 5.74
C PRO A 441 6.47 17.57 6.79
N TRP A 442 7.70 17.24 6.41
CA TRP A 442 8.83 17.09 7.32
C TRP A 442 9.40 18.44 7.75
N LEU A 443 9.36 19.45 6.88
CA LEU A 443 9.87 20.78 7.20
C LEU A 443 8.99 21.52 8.22
N SER A 444 7.73 21.14 8.38
CA SER A 444 6.90 21.68 9.48
C SER A 444 7.41 21.32 10.88
N LEU A 445 8.23 20.25 11.01
CA LEU A 445 8.94 19.92 12.26
C LEU A 445 9.98 20.98 12.65
N VAL A 446 10.53 21.70 11.66
CA VAL A 446 11.58 22.71 11.88
C VAL A 446 11.02 23.99 12.52
N GLY A 447 9.73 24.28 12.36
CA GLY A 447 9.11 25.50 12.90
C GLY A 447 9.65 26.79 12.27
N ASP A 448 9.32 27.94 12.88
CA ASP A 448 9.74 29.25 12.37
C ASP A 448 11.19 29.61 12.69
N SER A 449 11.77 29.04 13.74
CA SER A 449 13.15 29.28 14.17
C SER A 449 13.92 27.97 14.34
N MET A 450 15.11 27.92 13.75
CA MET A 450 15.99 26.74 13.76
C MET A 450 17.40 27.13 14.18
N GLN A 451 18.00 26.33 15.05
CA GLN A 451 19.45 26.28 15.24
C GLN A 451 19.94 24.90 14.83
N LEU A 452 21.00 24.86 14.02
CA LEU A 452 21.71 23.65 13.61
C LEU A 452 23.18 23.82 13.95
N ASP A 453 23.71 22.88 14.75
CA ASP A 453 25.13 22.67 14.99
C ASP A 453 25.48 21.28 14.42
N ALA A 454 26.25 21.25 13.34
CA ALA A 454 26.65 20.03 12.65
C ALA A 454 28.18 19.95 12.56
N LYS A 455 28.74 18.89 13.14
CA LYS A 455 30.17 18.61 13.20
C LYS A 455 30.50 17.23 12.65
N LEU A 456 31.47 17.22 11.74
CA LEU A 456 32.09 16.05 11.14
C LEU A 456 33.61 16.29 11.17
N ASP A 457 34.39 15.41 11.80
CA ASP A 457 35.85 15.52 11.81
C ASP A 457 36.47 14.17 11.43
N ALA A 458 37.00 14.06 10.20
CA ALA A 458 37.51 12.81 9.68
C ALA A 458 39.04 12.72 9.82
N THR A 459 39.47 11.98 10.83
CA THR A 459 40.85 11.50 10.93
C THR A 459 41.06 10.25 10.08
N ARG A 460 42.21 10.18 9.40
CA ARG A 460 42.47 9.16 8.37
C ARG A 460 42.67 7.79 9.00
N GLY A 461 41.75 6.86 8.71
CA GLY A 461 41.83 5.46 9.16
C GLY A 461 41.20 5.21 10.53
N GLU A 462 40.57 6.23 11.11
CA GLU A 462 39.82 6.15 12.36
C GLU A 462 38.32 6.38 12.10
N PRO A 463 37.44 6.01 13.04
CA PRO A 463 36.03 6.37 12.98
C PRO A 463 35.86 7.89 12.97
N THR A 464 35.06 8.41 12.05
CA THR A 464 34.83 9.86 11.92
C THR A 464 33.74 10.30 12.90
N PRO A 465 34.02 10.99 14.02
CA PRO A 465 32.98 11.50 14.90
C PRO A 465 31.99 12.41 14.15
N VAL A 466 30.71 12.15 14.38
CA VAL A 466 29.56 12.89 13.82
C VAL A 466 28.70 13.39 14.98
N SER A 467 28.44 14.69 15.01
CA SER A 467 27.49 15.31 15.93
C SER A 467 26.59 16.26 15.17
N ILE A 468 25.29 15.95 15.09
CA ILE A 468 24.27 16.84 14.50
C ILE A 468 23.25 17.15 15.59
N ALA A 469 23.11 18.43 15.93
CA ALA A 469 22.08 18.92 16.83
C ALA A 469 21.22 19.96 16.11
N LEU A 470 19.93 19.69 15.97
CA LEU A 470 18.92 20.61 15.47
C LEU A 470 17.93 20.93 16.60
N SER A 471 17.67 22.20 16.86
CA SER A 471 16.67 22.64 17.82
C SER A 471 15.75 23.72 17.23
N SER A 472 14.46 23.57 17.52
CA SER A 472 13.41 24.54 17.22
C SER A 472 12.39 24.61 18.36
N GLY A 473 11.39 25.47 18.22
CA GLY A 473 10.26 25.52 19.16
C GLY A 473 9.36 24.27 19.16
N VAL A 474 9.46 23.42 18.13
CA VAL A 474 8.62 22.22 17.97
C VAL A 474 9.43 20.93 18.10
N THR A 475 10.67 20.91 17.60
CA THR A 475 11.50 19.71 17.48
C THR A 475 12.89 19.92 18.07
N ARG A 476 13.37 18.92 18.81
CA ARG A 476 14.77 18.74 19.19
C ARG A 476 15.26 17.43 18.59
N PHE A 477 16.27 17.50 17.74
CA PHE A 477 16.95 16.35 17.17
C PHE A 477 18.43 16.40 17.58
N ALA A 478 18.96 15.31 18.09
CA ALA A 478 20.37 15.14 18.40
C ALA A 478 20.82 13.77 17.90
N LEU A 479 21.93 13.75 17.18
CA LEU A 479 22.60 12.56 16.67
C LEU A 479 24.07 12.68 17.02
N ARG A 480 24.61 11.68 17.71
CA ARG A 480 26.00 11.61 18.16
C ARG A 480 26.54 10.20 17.95
N GLY A 481 27.64 10.09 17.23
CA GLY A 481 28.31 8.82 17.03
C GLY A 481 29.47 8.93 16.07
N GLU A 482 29.70 7.87 15.31
CA GLU A 482 30.90 7.67 14.51
C GLU A 482 30.54 7.11 13.13
N LEU A 483 31.17 7.64 12.09
CA LEU A 483 31.09 7.13 10.73
C LEU A 483 32.20 6.09 10.50
N HIS A 484 31.79 4.86 10.23
CA HIS A 484 32.62 3.70 9.97
C HIS A 484 32.46 3.26 8.51
N ALA A 485 33.16 3.93 7.60
CA ALA A 485 33.07 3.74 6.14
C ALA A 485 31.65 3.86 5.58
N ALA A 486 30.88 2.75 5.53
CA ALA A 486 29.50 2.67 5.06
C ALA A 486 28.51 2.32 6.19
N ARG A 487 28.85 2.67 7.44
CA ARG A 487 28.00 2.52 8.64
C ARG A 487 28.07 3.77 9.51
N LEU A 488 26.99 4.06 10.22
CA LEU A 488 26.88 5.10 11.25
C LEU A 488 26.58 4.40 12.58
N VAL A 489 27.55 4.45 13.49
CA VAL A 489 27.49 3.80 14.80
C VAL A 489 27.24 4.86 15.87
N LEU A 490 26.14 4.72 16.62
CA LEU A 490 25.65 5.66 17.63
C LEU A 490 25.73 4.97 19.01
N PRO A 491 26.89 5.01 19.71
CA PRO A 491 27.10 4.31 20.97
C PRO A 491 26.37 5.00 22.13
N GLY A 492 25.83 4.22 23.07
CA GLY A 492 24.95 4.75 24.11
C GLY A 492 23.73 5.44 23.51
N ASP A 493 23.16 6.44 24.18
CA ASP A 493 21.97 7.18 23.71
C ASP A 493 22.34 8.20 22.59
N GLY A 494 22.88 7.69 21.48
CA GLY A 494 23.43 8.48 20.37
C GLY A 494 22.39 9.02 19.38
N LEU A 495 21.10 8.75 19.58
CA LEU A 495 19.99 9.37 18.84
C LEU A 495 18.91 9.85 19.81
N GLU A 496 18.47 11.10 19.66
CA GLU A 496 17.30 11.67 20.34
C GLU A 496 16.50 12.50 19.32
N LEU A 497 15.19 12.29 19.24
CA LEU A 497 14.24 13.09 18.47
C LEU A 497 13.01 13.34 19.32
N VAL A 498 12.86 14.55 19.85
CA VAL A 498 11.69 15.00 20.62
C VAL A 498 10.89 15.98 19.78
N ILE A 499 9.64 15.65 19.48
CA ILE A 499 8.67 16.46 18.76
C ILE A 499 7.57 16.82 19.76
N THR A 500 7.36 18.10 20.05
CA THR A 500 6.43 18.55 21.10
C THR A 500 4.96 18.49 20.66
N GLU A 501 4.69 18.70 19.37
CA GLU A 501 3.37 18.57 18.76
C GLU A 501 3.50 17.87 17.39
N LEU A 502 2.65 16.88 17.10
CA LEU A 502 2.70 16.21 15.79
C LEU A 502 2.19 17.12 14.66
N PRO A 503 2.98 17.30 13.58
CA PRO A 503 2.47 17.89 12.36
C PRO A 503 1.22 17.17 11.81
N ALA A 504 0.36 17.93 11.15
CA ALA A 504 -0.81 17.39 10.46
C ALA A 504 -0.44 16.30 9.43
N ALA A 505 0.73 16.39 8.80
CA ALA A 505 1.19 15.40 7.83
C ALA A 505 1.66 14.08 8.49
N VAL A 506 2.31 14.12 9.66
CA VAL A 506 2.63 12.88 10.41
C VAL A 506 1.34 12.21 10.87
N ARG A 507 0.34 13.00 11.32
CA ARG A 507 -1.02 12.49 11.59
C ARG A 507 -1.68 11.86 10.35
N ALA A 508 -1.50 12.44 9.17
CA ALA A 508 -2.02 11.90 7.90
C ALA A 508 -1.33 10.60 7.47
N GLU A 509 -0.02 10.43 7.71
CA GLU A 509 0.68 9.16 7.50
C GLU A 509 0.22 8.10 8.51
N LEU A 510 0.13 8.44 9.81
CA LEU A 510 -0.40 7.53 10.84
C LEU A 510 -1.82 7.04 10.50
N ALA A 511 -2.68 7.91 9.97
CA ALA A 511 -4.04 7.56 9.55
C ALA A 511 -4.09 6.48 8.44
N LYS A 512 -3.02 6.26 7.66
CA LYS A 512 -2.96 5.17 6.65
C LYS A 512 -2.80 3.78 7.27
N PHE A 513 -2.27 3.69 8.49
CA PHE A 513 -2.04 2.44 9.22
C PHE A 513 -3.20 2.08 10.16
N VAL A 514 -4.23 2.92 10.21
CA VAL A 514 -5.39 2.81 11.10
C VAL A 514 -6.62 2.38 10.26
N PRO A 515 -7.53 1.53 10.78
CA PRO A 515 -8.69 1.07 10.01
C PRO A 515 -9.58 2.22 9.47
N PRO A 516 -10.20 2.09 8.28
CA PRO A 516 -11.08 3.11 7.73
C PRO A 516 -12.21 3.52 8.70
N GLY A 517 -12.42 4.83 8.86
CA GLY A 517 -13.41 5.39 9.79
C GLY A 517 -12.92 5.53 11.25
N THR A 518 -11.69 5.08 11.55
CA THR A 518 -11.02 5.30 12.83
C THR A 518 -10.05 6.47 12.74
N ARG A 519 -9.87 7.21 13.84
CA ARG A 519 -8.90 8.28 14.02
C ARG A 519 -8.04 7.97 15.24
N VAL A 520 -6.73 8.19 15.11
CA VAL A 520 -5.80 8.24 16.23
C VAL A 520 -5.33 9.67 16.36
N GLU A 521 -5.71 10.33 17.44
CA GLU A 521 -5.37 11.71 17.75
C GLU A 521 -4.34 11.73 18.88
N PRO A 522 -3.04 11.87 18.55
CA PRO A 522 -2.00 12.03 19.56
C PRO A 522 -2.14 13.40 20.25
N GLN A 523 -2.25 13.37 21.56
CA GLN A 523 -2.28 14.52 22.46
C GLN A 523 -0.94 14.58 23.20
N GLY A 524 -0.16 15.62 22.88
CA GLY A 524 1.22 15.78 23.33
C GLY A 524 2.25 15.31 22.31
N GLY A 525 3.50 15.20 22.79
CA GLY A 525 4.66 14.96 21.94
C GLY A 525 5.00 13.50 21.68
N ILE A 526 6.06 13.32 20.90
CA ILE A 526 6.77 12.06 20.66
C ILE A 526 8.23 12.27 21.06
N ALA A 527 8.82 11.32 21.77
CA ALA A 527 10.27 11.20 21.95
C ALA A 527 10.73 9.86 21.39
N LEU A 528 11.62 9.88 20.40
CA LEU A 528 12.33 8.71 19.90
C LEU A 528 13.78 8.78 20.40
N ARG A 529 14.28 7.72 21.04
CA ARG A 529 15.66 7.57 21.46
C ARG A 529 16.25 6.32 20.82
N GLY A 530 17.48 6.41 20.33
CA GLY A 530 18.23 5.27 19.81
C GLY A 530 19.45 4.99 20.67
N ARG A 531 19.58 3.75 21.14
CA ARG A 531 20.70 3.25 21.92
C ARG A 531 21.51 2.22 21.14
N ASP A 532 22.84 2.39 21.16
CA ASP A 532 23.80 1.46 20.55
C ASP A 532 23.43 1.13 19.09
N LEU A 533 22.95 2.13 18.34
CA LEU A 533 22.48 1.95 16.97
C LEU A 533 23.66 1.78 16.03
N ASP A 534 23.56 0.85 15.10
CA ASP A 534 24.51 0.66 14.01
C ASP A 534 23.71 0.60 12.71
N LEU A 535 23.80 1.65 11.91
CA LEU A 535 22.94 1.91 10.75
C LEU A 535 23.80 1.90 9.47
N PRO A 536 23.49 1.09 8.44
CA PRO A 536 24.19 1.18 7.16
C PRO A 536 23.90 2.52 6.46
N ILE A 537 24.95 3.15 5.95
CA ILE A 537 24.89 4.37 5.14
C ILE A 537 25.62 4.13 3.82
N GLY A 538 24.87 3.85 2.74
CA GLY A 538 25.48 3.52 1.44
C GLY A 538 24.55 2.98 0.35
N GLY A 539 23.23 3.11 0.49
CA GLY A 539 22.27 2.75 -0.54
C GLY A 539 21.73 3.99 -1.26
N SER A 540 21.40 3.87 -2.55
CA SER A 540 20.70 4.93 -3.32
C SER A 540 19.25 5.17 -2.87
N SER A 541 18.74 4.35 -1.95
CA SER A 541 17.44 4.51 -1.30
C SER A 541 17.62 4.57 0.22
N LEU A 542 17.17 5.67 0.83
CA LEU A 542 16.99 5.81 2.27
C LEU A 542 15.61 5.27 2.71
N ASP A 543 15.21 4.12 2.18
CA ASP A 543 13.99 3.44 2.64
C ASP A 543 14.24 2.87 4.05
N PRO A 544 13.59 3.39 5.10
CA PRO A 544 13.80 2.91 6.46
C PRO A 544 13.46 1.42 6.61
N LEU A 545 12.50 0.89 5.85
CA LEU A 545 12.13 -0.53 5.92
C LEU A 545 13.20 -1.45 5.32
N ALA A 546 13.94 -0.97 4.32
CA ALA A 546 15.08 -1.70 3.74
C ALA A 546 16.33 -1.65 4.64
N VAL A 547 16.45 -0.60 5.47
CA VAL A 547 17.56 -0.41 6.42
C VAL A 547 17.40 -1.28 7.68
N LEU A 548 16.17 -1.43 8.20
CA LEU A 548 15.89 -2.16 9.46
C LEU A 548 16.55 -3.56 9.58
N PRO A 549 16.54 -4.46 8.57
CA PRO A 549 17.14 -5.79 8.69
C PRO A 549 18.67 -5.81 8.79
N LEU A 550 19.33 -4.72 8.39
CA LEU A 550 20.78 -4.55 8.38
C LEU A 550 21.29 -3.81 9.63
N SER A 551 20.38 -3.14 10.34
CA SER A 551 20.69 -2.37 11.54
C SER A 551 20.79 -3.24 12.80
N SER A 552 21.50 -2.73 13.81
CA SER A 552 21.39 -3.22 15.19
C SER A 552 21.26 -2.08 16.20
N GLY A 553 20.91 -2.39 17.44
CA GLY A 553 20.70 -1.47 18.55
C GLY A 553 19.24 -1.47 19.05
N ASP A 554 18.90 -0.60 19.98
CA ASP A 554 17.55 -0.51 20.54
C ASP A 554 16.95 0.89 20.28
N VAL A 555 15.73 0.95 19.74
CA VAL A 555 14.99 2.20 19.53
C VAL A 555 13.82 2.27 20.51
N GLU A 556 13.83 3.24 21.42
CA GLU A 556 12.71 3.56 22.31
C GLU A 556 11.87 4.70 21.72
N LEU A 557 10.56 4.54 21.74
CA LEU A 557 9.57 5.49 21.26
C LEU A 557 8.57 5.74 22.40
N GLU A 558 8.67 6.90 23.04
CA GLU A 558 7.70 7.40 24.00
C GLU A 558 6.71 8.30 23.25
N LEU A 559 5.43 7.94 23.30
CA LEU A 559 4.31 8.72 22.78
C LEU A 559 3.55 9.31 23.97
N GLY A 560 2.96 10.49 23.77
CA GLY A 560 2.01 11.09 24.73
C GLY A 560 0.72 10.27 24.89
N GLU A 561 -0.39 10.96 25.11
CA GLU A 561 -1.71 10.32 25.12
C GLU A 561 -2.16 10.05 23.68
N LEU A 562 -2.50 8.80 23.34
CA LEU A 562 -3.12 8.49 22.05
C LEU A 562 -4.62 8.32 22.25
N ARG A 563 -5.42 9.25 21.74
CA ARG A 563 -6.89 9.13 21.73
C ARG A 563 -7.32 8.34 20.49
N TYR A 564 -7.90 7.16 20.71
CA TYR A 564 -8.50 6.33 19.67
C TYR A 564 -10.00 6.63 19.60
N VAL A 565 -10.47 7.07 18.43
CA VAL A 565 -11.88 7.38 18.15
C VAL A 565 -12.31 6.69 16.87
N ASP A 566 -13.34 5.85 16.95
CA ASP A 566 -14.06 5.36 15.77
C ASP A 566 -15.55 5.75 15.83
N ALA A 567 -16.28 5.52 14.74
CA ALA A 567 -17.70 5.85 14.64
C ALA A 567 -18.58 5.16 15.70
N SER A 568 -18.21 3.94 16.13
CA SER A 568 -18.96 3.13 17.09
C SER A 568 -18.71 3.58 18.54
N LEU A 569 -17.45 3.89 18.89
CA LEU A 569 -17.06 4.51 20.16
C LEU A 569 -17.67 5.91 20.30
N ALA A 570 -17.61 6.74 19.24
CA ALA A 570 -18.23 8.06 19.22
C ALA A 570 -19.75 7.98 19.39
N ALA A 571 -20.43 7.04 18.73
CA ALA A 571 -21.86 6.80 18.90
C ALA A 571 -22.23 6.36 20.33
N ALA A 572 -21.35 5.58 20.98
CA ALA A 572 -21.50 5.15 22.38
C ALA A 572 -21.05 6.20 23.41
N LYS A 573 -20.52 7.36 22.98
CA LYS A 573 -19.86 8.37 23.82
C LYS A 573 -18.76 7.78 24.71
N GLN A 574 -18.03 6.81 24.17
CA GLN A 574 -16.85 6.22 24.80
C GLN A 574 -15.59 6.77 24.13
N GLU A 575 -14.54 7.01 24.91
CA GLU A 575 -13.21 7.33 24.40
C GLU A 575 -12.22 6.30 24.94
N LEU A 576 -11.29 5.86 24.10
CA LEU A 576 -10.20 4.99 24.49
C LEU A 576 -8.90 5.80 24.40
N VAL A 577 -8.27 6.08 25.55
CA VAL A 577 -7.05 6.90 25.62
C VAL A 577 -5.89 6.07 26.16
N LEU A 578 -4.85 5.90 25.35
CA LEU A 578 -3.60 5.22 25.71
C LEU A 578 -2.59 6.24 26.24
N GLY A 579 -2.46 6.36 27.56
CA GLY A 579 -1.54 7.28 28.20
C GLY A 579 -0.17 6.67 28.49
N GLY A 580 0.89 7.47 28.37
CA GLY A 580 2.26 7.04 28.70
C GLY A 580 2.73 5.85 27.85
N THR A 581 2.45 5.89 26.54
CA THR A 581 2.74 4.77 25.64
C THR A 581 4.24 4.72 25.34
N ARG A 582 4.91 3.66 25.78
CA ARG A 582 6.32 3.38 25.48
C ARG A 582 6.43 2.14 24.59
N ALA A 583 7.04 2.28 23.43
CA ALA A 583 7.38 1.18 22.54
C ALA A 583 8.91 1.04 22.43
N THR A 584 9.46 -0.13 22.68
CA THR A 584 10.90 -0.43 22.47
C THR A 584 11.06 -1.45 21.35
N LEU A 585 11.93 -1.16 20.39
CA LEU A 585 12.26 -1.97 19.24
C LEU A 585 13.71 -2.42 19.35
N SER A 586 13.96 -3.71 19.60
CA SER A 586 15.32 -4.26 19.60
C SER A 586 15.67 -4.82 18.23
N LEU A 587 16.68 -4.21 17.61
CA LEU A 587 17.28 -4.56 16.33
C LEU A 587 18.58 -5.32 16.60
N ARG A 588 18.72 -6.54 16.10
CA ARG A 588 19.98 -7.29 16.15
C ARG A 588 20.15 -7.98 14.80
N ALA A 589 21.24 -7.67 14.09
CA ALA A 589 21.47 -8.15 12.74
C ALA A 589 21.41 -9.70 12.68
N GLY A 590 20.59 -10.24 11.78
CA GLY A 590 20.39 -11.70 11.63
C GLY A 590 19.61 -12.38 12.76
N GLN A 591 18.96 -11.64 13.65
CA GLN A 591 18.05 -12.16 14.68
C GLN A 591 16.59 -11.73 14.41
N PRO A 592 15.60 -12.39 15.02
CA PRO A 592 14.22 -11.92 14.98
C PRO A 592 14.09 -10.48 15.48
N LEU A 593 13.37 -9.64 14.72
CA LEU A 593 12.99 -8.30 15.17
C LEU A 593 12.08 -8.45 16.38
N SER A 594 12.29 -7.67 17.44
CA SER A 594 11.37 -7.65 18.58
C SER A 594 10.92 -6.25 18.95
N ALA A 595 9.62 -6.06 19.13
CA ALA A 595 9.00 -4.83 19.57
C ALA A 595 8.20 -5.11 20.86
N ARG A 596 8.34 -4.27 21.89
CA ARG A 596 7.53 -4.32 23.11
C ARG A 596 6.81 -2.99 23.28
N VAL A 597 5.49 -3.00 23.42
CA VAL A 597 4.65 -1.83 23.67
C VAL A 597 4.07 -1.94 25.07
N GLN A 598 4.12 -0.85 25.84
CA GLN A 598 3.49 -0.69 27.13
C GLN A 598 2.71 0.62 27.15
N ALA A 599 1.45 0.60 27.61
CA ALA A 599 0.61 1.79 27.71
C ALA A 599 -0.37 1.67 28.89
N GLY A 600 -0.71 2.80 29.51
CA GLY A 600 -1.86 2.89 30.41
C GLY A 600 -3.15 3.06 29.63
N LEU A 601 -4.20 2.32 29.98
CA LEU A 601 -5.56 2.57 29.48
C LEU A 601 -6.25 3.56 30.40
N SER A 602 -6.86 4.59 29.81
CA SER A 602 -7.70 5.57 30.48
C SER A 602 -9.02 5.77 29.73
N GLY A 603 -10.06 6.09 30.48
CA GLY A 603 -11.46 6.00 30.06
C GLY A 603 -12.34 5.57 31.24
N ALA A 604 -13.40 4.79 30.99
CA ALA A 604 -14.34 4.34 32.02
C ALA A 604 -13.70 3.45 33.12
N SER A 605 -12.58 2.79 32.83
CA SER A 605 -11.73 2.13 33.82
C SER A 605 -10.25 2.34 33.49
N ALA A 606 -9.44 2.54 34.53
CA ALA A 606 -7.99 2.50 34.40
C ALA A 606 -7.52 1.06 34.21
N GLY A 607 -6.58 0.86 33.28
CA GLY A 607 -6.02 -0.44 32.93
C GLY A 607 -4.62 -0.32 32.35
N THR A 608 -4.06 -1.41 31.83
CA THR A 608 -2.79 -1.40 31.10
C THR A 608 -2.84 -2.31 29.87
N VAL A 609 -2.05 -1.96 28.86
CA VAL A 609 -1.72 -2.81 27.71
C VAL A 609 -0.22 -3.06 27.74
N GLU A 610 0.17 -4.32 27.65
CA GLU A 610 1.52 -4.76 27.33
C GLU A 610 1.45 -5.69 26.12
N ALA A 611 2.27 -5.46 25.11
CA ALA A 611 2.39 -6.34 23.95
C ALA A 611 3.86 -6.57 23.61
N THR A 612 4.26 -7.79 23.29
CA THR A 612 5.56 -8.14 22.73
C THR A 612 5.32 -8.83 21.39
N VAL A 613 5.86 -8.27 20.33
CA VAL A 613 5.76 -8.77 18.96
C VAL A 613 7.16 -9.19 18.51
N ARG A 614 7.30 -10.36 17.90
CA ARG A 614 8.55 -10.83 17.29
C ARG A 614 8.30 -11.29 15.87
N ILE A 615 9.21 -10.91 14.96
CA ILE A 615 9.13 -11.26 13.54
C ILE A 615 10.41 -12.02 13.19
N ALA A 616 10.26 -13.31 12.87
CA ALA A 616 11.38 -14.22 12.67
C ALA A 616 12.27 -13.85 11.47
N ASP A 617 11.67 -13.29 10.41
CA ASP A 617 12.36 -12.74 9.24
C ASP A 617 12.07 -11.23 9.12
N PRO A 618 12.96 -10.35 9.61
CA PRO A 618 12.81 -8.91 9.45
C PRO A 618 12.79 -8.46 7.98
N ALA A 619 13.46 -9.19 7.06
CA ALA A 619 13.48 -8.84 5.63
C ALA A 619 12.15 -9.13 4.93
N ALA A 620 11.21 -9.81 5.59
CA ALA A 620 9.83 -9.91 5.10
C ALA A 620 9.02 -8.62 5.35
N LEU A 621 9.44 -7.70 6.23
CA LEU A 621 8.77 -6.40 6.40
C LEU A 621 8.92 -5.50 5.16
N ALA A 622 10.08 -5.52 4.49
CA ALA A 622 10.26 -4.84 3.21
C ALA A 622 9.35 -5.39 2.10
N ARG A 623 8.75 -6.57 2.32
CA ARG A 623 7.82 -7.26 1.40
C ARG A 623 6.37 -7.27 1.91
N LEU A 624 6.04 -6.48 2.94
CA LEU A 624 4.70 -6.47 3.56
C LEU A 624 3.58 -6.19 2.55
N ALA A 625 3.83 -5.28 1.60
CA ALA A 625 2.89 -4.98 0.52
C ALA A 625 2.69 -6.17 -0.43
N THR A 626 3.67 -7.06 -0.56
CA THR A 626 3.73 -8.07 -1.63
C THR A 626 3.35 -9.47 -1.17
N ASP A 627 3.93 -9.90 -0.05
CA ASP A 627 3.83 -11.27 0.43
C ASP A 627 2.80 -11.39 1.58
N GLY A 628 2.21 -10.25 1.98
CA GLY A 628 1.30 -10.10 3.11
C GLY A 628 2.03 -9.94 4.44
N LEU A 629 1.28 -10.09 5.54
CA LEU A 629 1.87 -10.14 6.88
C LEU A 629 2.81 -11.36 7.02
N PRO A 630 4.09 -11.17 7.43
CA PRO A 630 4.98 -12.29 7.71
C PRO A 630 4.49 -13.13 8.89
N ALA A 631 5.16 -14.24 9.18
CA ALA A 631 4.91 -14.99 10.41
C ALA A 631 5.35 -14.18 11.63
N VAL A 632 4.40 -13.91 12.52
CA VAL A 632 4.58 -13.11 13.74
C VAL A 632 4.32 -13.97 14.98
N ASP A 633 5.23 -13.92 15.95
CA ASP A 633 4.92 -14.30 17.32
C ASP A 633 4.45 -13.06 18.07
N ALA A 634 3.32 -13.12 18.78
CA ALA A 634 2.80 -11.99 19.55
C ALA A 634 2.28 -12.44 20.90
N ASP A 635 2.77 -11.84 21.99
CA ASP A 635 2.24 -11.99 23.34
C ASP A 635 1.64 -10.65 23.78
N ALA A 636 0.34 -10.59 24.00
CA ALA A 636 -0.36 -9.39 24.46
C ALA A 636 -1.07 -9.65 25.79
N LYS A 637 -0.96 -8.72 26.73
CA LYS A 637 -1.66 -8.72 28.01
C LYS A 637 -2.34 -7.38 28.19
N ILE A 638 -3.66 -7.42 28.33
CA ILE A 638 -4.50 -6.27 28.64
C ILE A 638 -5.10 -6.51 30.01
N THR A 639 -5.05 -5.53 30.90
CA THR A 639 -5.70 -5.61 32.22
C THR A 639 -6.64 -4.43 32.43
N GLY A 640 -7.78 -4.67 33.08
CA GLY A 640 -8.73 -3.62 33.43
C GLY A 640 -9.44 -2.93 32.25
N LEU A 641 -9.51 -3.56 31.07
CA LEU A 641 -10.20 -3.00 29.91
C LEU A 641 -11.70 -2.85 30.18
N ALA A 642 -12.25 -1.66 29.94
CA ALA A 642 -13.67 -1.40 30.07
C ALA A 642 -14.46 -2.20 29.02
N THR A 643 -15.34 -3.11 29.47
CA THR A 643 -16.16 -3.93 28.57
C THR A 643 -17.17 -3.11 27.79
N ALA A 644 -17.59 -1.95 28.31
CA ALA A 644 -18.42 -0.97 27.60
C ALA A 644 -17.73 -0.42 26.33
N ALA A 645 -16.41 -0.23 26.36
CA ALA A 645 -15.64 0.16 25.18
C ALA A 645 -15.56 -0.99 24.15
N LEU A 646 -15.43 -2.24 24.63
CA LEU A 646 -15.46 -3.43 23.77
C LEU A 646 -16.86 -3.67 23.17
N ASP A 647 -17.94 -3.41 23.91
CA ASP A 647 -19.33 -3.43 23.43
C ASP A 647 -19.57 -2.39 22.33
N ALA A 648 -19.04 -1.17 22.53
CA ALA A 648 -19.10 -0.11 21.55
C ALA A 648 -18.34 -0.49 20.28
N TRP A 649 -17.07 -0.89 20.41
CA TRP A 649 -16.22 -1.30 19.29
C TRP A 649 -16.82 -2.46 18.47
N THR A 650 -17.42 -3.44 19.15
CA THR A 650 -18.07 -4.61 18.49
C THR A 650 -19.52 -4.36 18.07
N GLY A 651 -20.10 -3.19 18.37
CA GLY A 651 -21.50 -2.85 18.06
C GLY A 651 -22.54 -3.69 18.82
N ARG A 652 -22.21 -4.24 20.00
CA ARG A 652 -23.03 -5.25 20.69
C ARG A 652 -24.00 -4.73 21.76
N ALA A 653 -23.97 -3.43 22.02
CA ALA A 653 -24.98 -2.67 22.77
C ALA A 653 -25.25 -3.22 24.19
N GLY A 654 -24.21 -3.30 25.01
CA GLY A 654 -24.26 -3.70 26.42
C GLY A 654 -24.23 -5.22 26.65
N LEU A 655 -24.05 -6.03 25.60
CA LEU A 655 -24.02 -7.48 25.74
C LEU A 655 -22.69 -7.97 26.33
N VAL A 656 -21.57 -7.40 25.90
CA VAL A 656 -20.25 -7.77 26.40
C VAL A 656 -20.13 -7.41 27.87
N GLN A 657 -20.63 -6.24 28.28
CA GLN A 657 -20.70 -5.80 29.66
C GLN A 657 -21.63 -6.67 30.52
N ASP A 658 -22.78 -7.14 29.99
CA ASP A 658 -23.68 -8.05 30.72
C ASP A 658 -23.08 -9.45 30.90
N ILE A 659 -22.35 -9.99 29.90
CA ILE A 659 -21.74 -11.33 29.98
C ILE A 659 -20.46 -11.33 30.82
N LEU A 660 -19.60 -10.31 30.67
CA LEU A 660 -18.27 -10.27 31.29
C LEU A 660 -18.24 -9.45 32.61
N GLY A 661 -19.16 -8.52 32.80
CA GLY A 661 -19.10 -7.51 33.87
C GLY A 661 -18.41 -6.24 33.37
N GLU A 662 -18.02 -5.33 34.26
CA GLU A 662 -17.49 -4.00 33.89
C GLU A 662 -16.06 -3.99 33.33
N ARG A 663 -15.26 -5.00 33.66
CA ARG A 663 -13.82 -5.04 33.36
C ARG A 663 -13.38 -6.38 32.79
N LEU A 664 -12.37 -6.31 31.94
CA LEU A 664 -11.79 -7.45 31.24
C LEU A 664 -10.27 -7.47 31.35
N ASP A 665 -9.74 -8.63 31.72
CA ASP A 665 -8.34 -8.99 31.53
C ASP A 665 -8.24 -9.99 30.38
N LEU A 666 -7.28 -9.78 29.48
CA LEU A 666 -7.03 -10.61 28.30
C LEU A 666 -5.54 -10.92 28.19
N GLU A 667 -5.17 -12.18 28.16
CA GLU A 667 -3.84 -12.67 27.82
C GLU A 667 -3.95 -13.39 26.47
N LEU A 668 -3.21 -12.96 25.46
CA LEU A 668 -3.21 -13.52 24.10
C LEU A 668 -1.78 -13.89 23.72
N SER A 669 -1.59 -15.08 23.17
CA SER A 669 -0.32 -15.59 22.68
C SER A 669 -0.52 -16.21 21.31
N ALA A 670 0.11 -15.64 20.29
CA ALA A 670 0.13 -16.13 18.93
C ALA A 670 1.55 -16.58 18.57
N ARG A 671 1.69 -17.72 17.87
CA ARG A 671 2.99 -18.23 17.40
C ARG A 671 2.96 -18.52 15.91
N GLY A 672 3.96 -18.00 15.19
CA GLY A 672 4.08 -18.11 13.73
C GLY A 672 2.85 -17.60 12.96
N ALA A 673 2.07 -16.68 13.54
CA ALA A 673 0.79 -16.25 12.99
C ALA A 673 0.97 -15.46 11.69
N SER A 674 0.29 -15.93 10.64
CA SER A 674 0.34 -15.40 9.28
C SER A 674 -0.96 -15.73 8.55
N ALA A 675 -1.15 -15.19 7.34
CA ALA A 675 -2.27 -15.59 6.47
C ALA A 675 -2.26 -17.09 6.10
N LYS A 676 -1.08 -17.74 6.12
CA LYS A 676 -0.90 -19.17 5.81
C LYS A 676 -1.13 -20.09 7.00
N GLY A 677 -1.15 -19.54 8.21
CA GLY A 677 -1.46 -20.25 9.44
C GLY A 677 -0.65 -19.80 10.64
N GLY A 678 -0.66 -20.59 11.71
CA GLY A 678 0.02 -20.35 12.99
C GLY A 678 -0.72 -21.03 14.14
N THR A 679 -0.41 -20.66 15.39
CA THR A 679 -1.23 -21.01 16.56
C THR A 679 -1.67 -19.77 17.32
N LEU A 680 -2.83 -19.87 17.96
CA LEU A 680 -3.43 -18.83 18.80
C LEU A 680 -3.91 -19.45 20.10
N SER A 681 -3.46 -18.90 21.22
CA SER A 681 -4.01 -19.12 22.55
C SER A 681 -4.50 -17.79 23.10
N ALA A 682 -5.68 -17.76 23.71
CA ALA A 682 -6.17 -16.59 24.40
C ALA A 682 -6.86 -17.00 25.71
N LYS A 683 -6.62 -16.25 26.77
CA LYS A 683 -7.23 -16.44 28.09
C LYS A 683 -7.86 -15.13 28.51
N LEU A 684 -9.13 -15.20 28.83
CA LEU A 684 -10.00 -14.11 29.18
C LEU A 684 -10.43 -14.28 30.64
N SER A 685 -10.37 -13.22 31.43
CA SER A 685 -10.80 -13.21 32.82
C SER A 685 -11.58 -11.94 33.12
N SER A 686 -12.70 -12.07 33.82
CA SER A 686 -13.60 -10.97 34.16
C SER A 686 -14.45 -11.34 35.39
N PRO A 687 -15.12 -10.38 36.05
CA PRO A 687 -15.94 -10.66 37.23
C PRO A 687 -17.04 -11.70 36.98
N LEU A 688 -17.68 -11.66 35.81
CA LEU A 688 -18.81 -12.55 35.48
C LEU A 688 -18.43 -13.76 34.62
N ALA A 689 -17.29 -13.71 33.90
CA ALA A 689 -16.87 -14.80 33.03
C ALA A 689 -15.36 -15.04 32.96
N SER A 690 -14.98 -16.24 32.55
CA SER A 690 -13.60 -16.60 32.19
C SER A 690 -13.62 -17.52 30.98
N ALA A 691 -12.74 -17.29 30.00
CA ALA A 691 -12.63 -18.14 28.83
C ALA A 691 -11.19 -18.52 28.52
N THR A 692 -11.00 -19.69 27.93
CA THR A 692 -9.73 -20.15 27.34
C THR A 692 -10.01 -20.61 25.91
N LEU A 693 -9.31 -20.00 24.96
CA LEU A 693 -9.29 -20.35 23.54
C LEU A 693 -7.91 -20.93 23.23
N SER A 694 -7.85 -22.02 22.48
CA SER A 694 -6.61 -22.54 21.90
C SER A 694 -6.93 -23.23 20.58
N GLY A 695 -6.17 -22.89 19.54
CA GLY A 695 -6.38 -23.38 18.18
C GLY A 695 -5.25 -23.02 17.24
N ASN A 696 -5.28 -23.61 16.05
CA ASN A 696 -4.44 -23.26 14.93
C ASN A 696 -5.12 -22.16 14.09
N LEU A 697 -4.33 -21.26 13.52
CA LEU A 697 -4.78 -20.30 12.52
C LEU A 697 -4.64 -20.91 11.12
N GLY A 698 -5.52 -20.56 10.19
CA GLY A 698 -5.42 -20.89 8.76
C GLY A 698 -6.68 -20.49 7.99
N ASP A 699 -6.53 -20.00 6.76
CA ASP A 699 -7.65 -19.64 5.85
C ASP A 699 -8.70 -18.68 6.45
N GLY A 700 -8.30 -17.80 7.38
CA GLY A 700 -9.21 -16.89 8.09
C GLY A 700 -10.03 -17.55 9.20
N LEU A 701 -9.67 -18.77 9.60
CA LEU A 701 -10.31 -19.56 10.66
C LEU A 701 -9.34 -19.79 11.83
N VAL A 702 -9.90 -19.94 13.03
CA VAL A 702 -9.26 -20.61 14.17
C VAL A 702 -9.83 -22.02 14.24
N PHE A 703 -9.00 -23.06 14.16
CA PHE A 703 -9.46 -24.44 14.24
C PHE A 703 -8.71 -25.25 15.29
N ALA A 704 -9.46 -26.02 16.08
CA ALA A 704 -8.90 -26.89 17.12
C ALA A 704 -8.98 -28.37 16.70
N PRO A 705 -7.85 -29.07 16.55
CA PRO A 705 -7.86 -30.53 16.38
C PRO A 705 -8.38 -31.23 17.63
N ASP A 706 -8.69 -32.53 17.50
CA ASP A 706 -9.51 -33.34 18.43
C ASP A 706 -9.17 -33.26 19.93
N GLU A 707 -7.93 -32.94 20.30
CA GLU A 707 -7.47 -32.88 21.70
C GLU A 707 -7.61 -31.48 22.33
N GLN A 708 -7.69 -30.41 21.52
CA GLN A 708 -7.78 -29.04 22.01
C GLN A 708 -9.23 -28.68 22.38
N ARG A 709 -9.38 -28.08 23.57
CA ARG A 709 -10.66 -27.63 24.12
C ARG A 709 -10.61 -26.14 24.41
N THR A 710 -11.71 -25.48 24.13
CA THR A 710 -11.96 -24.07 24.45
C THR A 710 -13.06 -24.05 25.50
N GLU A 711 -12.82 -23.46 26.67
CA GLU A 711 -13.78 -23.41 27.76
C GLU A 711 -14.25 -21.97 27.99
N LEU A 712 -15.54 -21.78 28.24
CA LEU A 712 -16.15 -20.51 28.61
C LEU A 712 -17.05 -20.75 29.83
N ALA A 713 -16.63 -20.27 31.00
CA ALA A 713 -17.46 -20.23 32.19
C ALA A 713 -18.03 -18.83 32.39
N PHE A 714 -19.35 -18.67 32.55
CA PHE A 714 -20.01 -17.36 32.61
C PHE A 714 -21.24 -17.34 33.53
N ALA A 715 -21.56 -16.16 34.08
CA ALA A 715 -22.75 -15.94 34.90
C ALA A 715 -24.02 -15.86 34.03
N LEU A 716 -25.12 -16.42 34.55
CA LEU A 716 -26.44 -16.41 33.91
C LEU A 716 -27.20 -15.13 34.26
N THR A 717 -26.84 -14.04 33.59
CA THR A 717 -27.48 -12.72 33.61
C THR A 717 -28.65 -12.66 32.62
N PRO A 718 -29.56 -11.67 32.71
CA PRO A 718 -30.73 -11.59 31.83
C PRO A 718 -30.41 -11.51 30.31
N LEU A 719 -29.32 -10.85 29.88
CA LEU A 719 -28.97 -10.80 28.45
C LEU A 719 -28.10 -12.00 28.03
N SER A 720 -27.18 -12.50 28.86
CA SER A 720 -26.43 -13.74 28.58
C SER A 720 -27.39 -14.94 28.43
N SER A 721 -28.37 -15.05 29.33
CA SER A 721 -29.49 -15.98 29.26
C SER A 721 -30.25 -15.87 27.93
N LYS A 722 -30.71 -14.67 27.59
CA LYS A 722 -31.53 -14.44 26.38
C LYS A 722 -30.76 -14.64 25.07
N ARG A 723 -29.49 -14.24 24.99
CA ARG A 723 -28.70 -14.28 23.75
C ARG A 723 -27.82 -15.52 23.64
N VAL A 724 -27.09 -15.91 24.68
CA VAL A 724 -26.20 -17.08 24.66
C VAL A 724 -27.00 -18.36 24.89
N VAL A 725 -27.63 -18.53 26.06
CA VAL A 725 -28.37 -19.77 26.37
C VAL A 725 -29.56 -19.95 25.43
N GLY A 726 -30.27 -18.84 25.11
CA GLY A 726 -31.24 -18.81 24.03
C GLY A 726 -30.68 -19.37 22.71
N SER A 727 -29.53 -18.87 22.22
CA SER A 727 -28.93 -19.34 20.95
C SER A 727 -28.64 -20.82 20.87
N LEU A 728 -28.18 -21.40 21.96
CA LEU A 728 -27.82 -22.80 22.00
C LEU A 728 -29.01 -23.69 22.35
N VAL A 729 -29.99 -23.21 23.13
CA VAL A 729 -31.13 -24.01 23.61
C VAL A 729 -32.43 -23.20 23.47
N PRO A 730 -32.96 -23.05 22.23
CA PRO A 730 -33.92 -22.01 21.85
C PRO A 730 -35.29 -22.08 22.53
N MET A 731 -35.60 -23.16 23.22
CA MET A 731 -36.82 -23.35 24.02
C MET A 731 -36.83 -22.57 25.34
N PHE A 732 -35.67 -22.22 25.88
CA PHE A 732 -35.55 -21.59 27.19
C PHE A 732 -35.61 -20.07 27.08
N VAL A 733 -36.31 -19.45 28.03
CA VAL A 733 -36.35 -18.01 28.23
C VAL A 733 -36.16 -17.72 29.71
N GLN A 734 -35.58 -16.57 30.05
CA GLN A 734 -35.40 -16.13 31.44
C GLN A 734 -34.64 -17.17 32.31
N VAL A 735 -33.69 -17.91 31.71
CA VAL A 735 -32.78 -18.77 32.47
C VAL A 735 -31.99 -17.90 33.46
N ALA A 736 -32.05 -18.21 34.73
CA ALA A 736 -31.27 -17.57 35.78
C ALA A 736 -30.62 -18.65 36.65
N SER A 737 -29.41 -18.41 37.14
CA SER A 737 -28.79 -19.36 38.08
C SER A 737 -29.60 -19.41 39.38
N ALA A 738 -29.88 -20.61 39.88
CA ALA A 738 -30.51 -20.81 41.18
C ALA A 738 -29.55 -20.46 42.34
N GLU A 739 -28.24 -20.55 42.09
CA GLU A 739 -27.17 -20.11 42.99
C GLU A 739 -26.44 -18.91 42.36
N PRO A 740 -26.48 -17.69 42.95
CA PRO A 740 -25.90 -16.49 42.33
C PRO A 740 -24.40 -16.58 42.00
N SER A 741 -23.66 -17.47 42.67
CA SER A 741 -22.23 -17.74 42.44
C SER A 741 -21.94 -18.84 41.41
N ALA A 742 -22.94 -19.64 41.01
CA ALA A 742 -22.74 -20.70 40.03
C ALA A 742 -22.63 -20.11 38.61
N ARG A 743 -21.67 -20.62 37.85
CA ARG A 743 -21.40 -20.24 36.46
C ARG A 743 -21.82 -21.39 35.54
N ALA A 744 -22.48 -21.08 34.44
CA ALA A 744 -22.64 -22.02 33.34
C ALA A 744 -21.27 -22.25 32.68
N SER A 745 -21.01 -23.47 32.18
CA SER A 745 -19.79 -23.80 31.41
C SER A 745 -20.17 -24.25 30.00
N LEU A 746 -19.42 -23.75 29.02
CA LEU A 746 -19.51 -24.11 27.61
C LEU A 746 -18.12 -24.58 27.18
N VAL A 747 -17.99 -25.87 26.85
CA VAL A 747 -16.75 -26.46 26.32
C VAL A 747 -16.92 -26.73 24.84
N LEU A 748 -16.15 -26.02 24.00
CA LEU A 748 -16.08 -26.18 22.56
C LEU A 748 -14.87 -27.05 22.18
N SER A 749 -15.09 -28.00 21.27
CA SER A 749 -14.09 -28.96 20.79
C SER A 749 -14.28 -29.25 19.30
N LYS A 750 -13.23 -29.74 18.62
CA LYS A 750 -13.25 -30.10 17.18
C LYS A 750 -13.75 -28.97 16.26
N PHE A 751 -13.48 -27.72 16.63
CA PHE A 751 -14.17 -26.57 16.06
C PHE A 751 -13.42 -25.90 14.91
N LYS A 752 -14.17 -25.14 14.11
CA LYS A 752 -13.67 -24.11 13.19
C LYS A 752 -14.43 -22.82 13.46
N LEU A 753 -13.76 -21.84 14.03
CA LEU A 753 -14.30 -20.53 14.39
C LEU A 753 -13.84 -19.49 13.35
N PRO A 754 -14.75 -18.90 12.56
CA PRO A 754 -14.39 -17.92 11.55
C PRO A 754 -14.05 -16.55 12.17
N LEU A 755 -12.94 -15.94 11.73
CA LEU A 755 -12.49 -14.63 12.22
C LEU A 755 -13.24 -13.44 11.61
N ASP A 756 -13.95 -13.65 10.49
CA ASP A 756 -14.80 -12.64 9.86
C ASP A 756 -16.21 -12.52 10.49
N GLY A 757 -16.54 -13.40 11.45
CA GLY A 757 -17.84 -13.43 12.12
C GLY A 757 -18.96 -14.11 11.34
N ASP A 758 -18.70 -14.71 10.17
CA ASP A 758 -19.70 -15.45 9.40
C ASP A 758 -20.03 -16.80 10.05
N LEU A 759 -21.05 -16.80 10.90
CA LEU A 759 -21.50 -18.00 11.63
C LEU A 759 -21.88 -19.18 10.72
N SER A 760 -22.09 -19.00 9.40
CA SER A 760 -22.32 -20.12 8.48
C SER A 760 -21.09 -21.02 8.27
N LYS A 761 -19.89 -20.53 8.62
CA LYS A 761 -18.63 -21.28 8.59
C LYS A 761 -18.29 -21.97 9.92
N LEU A 762 -19.12 -21.80 10.95
CA LEU A 762 -18.90 -22.38 12.27
C LEU A 762 -19.17 -23.89 12.24
N ASP A 763 -18.14 -24.69 12.53
CA ASP A 763 -18.22 -26.13 12.81
C ASP A 763 -17.76 -26.40 14.25
N GLY A 764 -18.24 -27.47 14.90
CA GLY A 764 -17.66 -27.97 16.15
C GLY A 764 -18.61 -28.81 17.01
N THR A 765 -18.15 -29.23 18.18
CA THR A 765 -18.97 -29.89 19.21
C THR A 765 -18.91 -29.07 20.50
N ILE A 766 -20.07 -28.67 21.00
CA ILE A 766 -20.25 -27.96 22.27
C ILE A 766 -20.75 -28.95 23.33
N ALA A 767 -20.19 -28.89 24.54
CA ALA A 767 -20.81 -29.38 25.76
C ALA A 767 -21.24 -28.18 26.61
N LEU A 768 -22.55 -28.00 26.84
CA LEU A 768 -23.13 -26.90 27.61
C LEU A 768 -23.69 -27.41 28.93
N ASP A 769 -23.05 -27.09 30.05
CA ASP A 769 -23.57 -27.32 31.40
C ASP A 769 -24.10 -26.00 31.97
N LEU A 770 -25.40 -25.95 32.28
CA LEU A 770 -26.04 -24.76 32.85
C LEU A 770 -26.09 -24.81 34.39
N GLY A 771 -25.74 -25.94 35.01
CA GLY A 771 -25.87 -26.15 36.45
C GLY A 771 -27.33 -26.17 36.92
N SER A 772 -27.57 -25.66 38.13
CA SER A 772 -28.91 -25.52 38.72
C SER A 772 -29.52 -24.17 38.33
N VAL A 773 -30.62 -24.18 37.58
CA VAL A 773 -31.24 -22.96 37.04
C VAL A 773 -32.74 -22.88 37.29
N ASP A 774 -33.21 -21.65 37.43
CA ASP A 774 -34.61 -21.27 37.24
C ASP A 774 -34.80 -20.95 35.76
N PHE A 775 -35.87 -21.42 35.11
CA PHE A 775 -36.12 -21.08 33.69
C PHE A 775 -37.61 -21.06 33.33
N GLY A 776 -37.93 -20.28 32.32
CA GLY A 776 -39.19 -20.33 31.59
C GLY A 776 -39.03 -21.01 30.23
N PHE A 777 -40.16 -21.35 29.61
CA PHE A 777 -40.21 -21.83 28.23
C PHE A 777 -40.71 -20.73 27.29
N LEU A 778 -40.42 -20.84 25.99
CA LEU A 778 -40.92 -19.93 24.95
C LEU A 778 -42.45 -19.67 25.10
N PRO A 779 -42.93 -18.45 24.80
CA PRO A 779 -44.35 -18.16 24.68
C PRO A 779 -45.06 -19.18 23.78
N GLY A 780 -46.27 -19.58 24.16
CA GLY A 780 -47.00 -20.68 23.54
C GLY A 780 -46.64 -22.05 24.13
N ILE A 781 -45.35 -22.39 24.35
CA ILE A 781 -44.98 -23.67 24.99
C ILE A 781 -45.59 -23.75 26.39
N ALA A 782 -45.51 -22.66 27.17
CA ALA A 782 -46.13 -22.58 28.49
C ALA A 782 -47.64 -22.92 28.50
N GLU A 783 -48.36 -22.61 27.41
CA GLU A 783 -49.78 -22.92 27.27
C GLU A 783 -50.04 -24.40 26.96
N LEU A 784 -49.10 -25.09 26.32
CA LEU A 784 -49.18 -26.52 25.98
C LEU A 784 -48.97 -27.47 27.15
N PHE A 785 -48.45 -26.98 28.27
CA PHE A 785 -48.15 -27.78 29.46
C PHE A 785 -48.82 -27.25 30.74
N GLY A 786 -49.41 -26.05 30.67
CA GLY A 786 -50.02 -25.38 31.81
C GLY A 786 -49.01 -24.84 32.84
N PRO A 787 -49.50 -24.34 33.99
CA PRO A 787 -48.68 -23.64 34.98
C PRO A 787 -47.63 -24.51 35.71
N ALA A 788 -47.58 -25.82 35.43
CA ALA A 788 -46.65 -26.75 36.06
C ALA A 788 -45.19 -26.67 35.54
N LEU A 789 -44.92 -25.83 34.52
CA LEU A 789 -43.60 -25.72 33.88
C LEU A 789 -42.60 -24.80 34.59
N SER A 790 -43.04 -23.76 35.29
CA SER A 790 -42.11 -22.80 35.90
C SER A 790 -41.39 -23.44 37.07
N ARG A 791 -40.17 -23.92 36.82
CA ARG A 791 -39.37 -24.68 37.78
C ARG A 791 -38.24 -23.82 38.33
N LYS A 792 -38.07 -23.91 39.65
CA LYS A 792 -36.95 -23.31 40.38
C LYS A 792 -35.93 -24.37 40.74
N GLY A 793 -34.64 -24.03 40.66
CA GLY A 793 -33.54 -24.90 41.09
C GLY A 793 -33.39 -26.22 40.32
N GLN A 794 -33.83 -26.28 39.06
CA GLN A 794 -33.69 -27.50 38.28
C GLN A 794 -32.26 -27.61 37.72
N ARG A 795 -31.57 -28.71 38.04
CA ARG A 795 -30.29 -29.03 37.42
C ARG A 795 -30.51 -29.47 35.97
N LEU A 796 -29.89 -28.75 35.03
CA LEU A 796 -29.82 -29.14 33.63
C LEU A 796 -28.43 -29.73 33.37
N GLY A 797 -28.37 -30.93 32.81
CA GLY A 797 -27.12 -31.66 32.60
C GLY A 797 -26.29 -31.11 31.43
N PRO A 798 -25.02 -31.55 31.30
CA PRO A 798 -24.17 -31.17 30.18
C PRO A 798 -24.76 -31.67 28.86
N TYR A 799 -25.18 -30.72 28.01
CA TYR A 799 -25.76 -31.00 26.71
C TYR A 799 -24.68 -31.03 25.63
N ALA A 800 -24.48 -32.20 25.02
CA ALA A 800 -23.64 -32.35 23.84
C ALA A 800 -24.42 -31.91 22.58
N LEU A 801 -23.93 -30.88 21.91
CA LEU A 801 -24.50 -30.27 20.71
C LEU A 801 -23.48 -30.30 19.58
N SER A 802 -23.87 -30.71 18.38
CA SER A 802 -23.00 -30.63 17.19
C SER A 802 -23.39 -29.44 16.33
N ILE A 803 -22.40 -28.64 15.91
CA ILE A 803 -22.57 -27.55 14.96
C ILE A 803 -21.90 -27.95 13.64
N LYS A 804 -22.63 -27.80 12.54
CA LYS A 804 -22.10 -27.99 11.19
C LYS A 804 -22.63 -26.90 10.26
N GLY A 805 -21.75 -26.11 9.66
CA GLY A 805 -22.13 -25.00 8.78
C GLY A 805 -23.07 -23.98 9.46
N GLY A 806 -22.81 -23.65 10.73
CA GLY A 806 -23.65 -22.75 11.52
C GLY A 806 -24.99 -23.34 11.97
N VAL A 807 -25.24 -24.64 11.76
CA VAL A 807 -26.46 -25.33 12.21
C VAL A 807 -26.15 -26.20 13.42
N VAL A 808 -26.67 -25.82 14.58
CA VAL A 808 -26.69 -26.63 15.81
C VAL A 808 -27.70 -27.77 15.61
N SER A 809 -27.32 -28.99 15.96
CA SER A 809 -28.15 -30.19 15.91
C SER A 809 -28.34 -30.76 17.31
N TYR A 810 -29.59 -31.12 17.63
CA TYR A 810 -30.03 -31.70 18.89
C TYR A 810 -30.44 -33.15 18.65
N GLU A 811 -29.62 -34.11 19.08
CA GLU A 811 -30.01 -35.52 19.03
C GLU A 811 -31.00 -35.87 20.14
N ARG A 812 -30.67 -35.51 21.39
CA ARG A 812 -31.47 -35.84 22.57
C ARG A 812 -31.27 -34.85 23.71
N LEU A 813 -31.96 -33.72 23.66
CA LEU A 813 -31.99 -32.77 24.76
C LEU A 813 -33.11 -33.17 25.73
N SER A 814 -32.76 -33.60 26.95
CA SER A 814 -33.72 -34.07 27.96
C SER A 814 -33.95 -33.00 29.04
N ILE A 815 -35.22 -32.78 29.39
CA ILE A 815 -35.63 -31.84 30.46
C ILE A 815 -36.71 -32.51 31.30
N ASP A 816 -36.49 -32.64 32.61
CA ASP A 816 -37.51 -33.20 33.51
C ASP A 816 -38.65 -32.21 33.76
N VAL A 817 -39.87 -32.61 33.44
CA VAL A 817 -41.12 -31.90 33.72
C VAL A 817 -42.06 -32.85 34.46
N GLY A 818 -42.60 -32.42 35.59
CA GLY A 818 -43.41 -33.27 36.46
C GLY A 818 -42.69 -34.53 36.99
N GLY A 819 -41.36 -34.58 36.93
CA GLY A 819 -40.56 -35.77 37.28
C GLY A 819 -40.47 -36.81 36.14
N LYS A 820 -40.85 -36.46 34.91
CA LYS A 820 -40.63 -37.27 33.71
C LYS A 820 -39.74 -36.52 32.71
N PRO A 821 -38.79 -37.20 32.04
CA PRO A 821 -37.95 -36.58 31.03
C PRO A 821 -38.74 -36.34 29.74
N ILE A 822 -38.80 -35.08 29.31
CA ILE A 822 -39.25 -34.71 27.97
C ILE A 822 -38.01 -34.62 27.08
N VAL A 823 -38.04 -35.36 25.97
CA VAL A 823 -36.96 -35.36 24.98
C VAL A 823 -37.30 -34.43 23.82
N PHE A 824 -36.33 -33.60 23.46
CA PHE A 824 -36.36 -32.71 22.32
C PHE A 824 -35.24 -33.08 21.34
N SER A 825 -35.53 -33.01 20.05
CA SER A 825 -34.57 -33.22 18.96
C SER A 825 -34.80 -32.21 17.83
N GLY A 826 -33.86 -32.06 16.89
CA GLY A 826 -34.00 -31.16 15.74
C GLY A 826 -32.77 -30.30 15.48
N SER A 827 -32.95 -29.06 15.03
CA SER A 827 -31.83 -28.15 14.73
C SER A 827 -32.15 -26.65 14.88
N CYS A 828 -31.09 -25.83 15.00
CA CYS A 828 -31.12 -24.37 15.05
C CYS A 828 -30.04 -23.79 14.13
N ASN A 829 -30.41 -22.96 13.16
CA ASN A 829 -29.50 -22.25 12.27
C ASN A 829 -29.13 -20.90 12.88
N LEU A 830 -27.88 -20.76 13.34
CA LEU A 830 -27.39 -19.59 14.05
C LEU A 830 -27.33 -18.35 13.17
N ALA A 831 -26.94 -18.50 11.89
CA ALA A 831 -26.86 -17.39 10.93
C ALA A 831 -28.24 -16.79 10.60
N LYS A 832 -29.29 -17.62 10.57
CA LYS A 832 -30.67 -17.18 10.30
C LYS A 832 -31.50 -16.88 11.55
N SER A 833 -31.05 -17.30 12.73
CA SER A 833 -31.85 -17.31 13.97
C SER A 833 -33.19 -18.06 13.83
N GLU A 834 -33.17 -19.15 13.05
CA GLU A 834 -34.32 -20.02 12.78
C GLU A 834 -34.08 -21.42 13.36
N PHE A 835 -35.12 -22.06 13.90
CA PHE A 835 -35.03 -23.41 14.41
C PHE A 835 -36.18 -24.32 13.95
N ALA A 836 -35.96 -25.63 14.05
CA ALA A 836 -36.91 -26.68 13.78
C ALA A 836 -36.70 -27.81 14.80
N LEU A 837 -37.49 -27.78 15.87
CA LEU A 837 -37.48 -28.77 16.95
C LEU A 837 -38.67 -29.73 16.84
N GLN A 838 -38.50 -30.91 17.40
CA GLN A 838 -39.53 -31.91 17.67
C GLN A 838 -39.49 -32.29 19.15
N LEU A 839 -40.64 -32.58 19.76
CA LEU A 839 -40.74 -33.13 21.11
C LEU A 839 -41.93 -34.08 21.25
N GLY A 840 -41.83 -35.05 22.15
CA GLY A 840 -42.97 -35.87 22.60
C GLY A 840 -43.51 -35.35 23.92
N ILE A 841 -44.80 -34.99 23.98
CA ILE A 841 -45.50 -34.69 25.25
C ILE A 841 -46.46 -35.84 25.59
N PRO A 842 -46.33 -36.52 26.74
CA PRO A 842 -47.35 -37.48 27.16
C PRO A 842 -48.69 -36.76 27.38
N LEU A 843 -49.80 -37.29 26.85
CA LEU A 843 -51.13 -36.66 26.87
C LEU A 843 -51.55 -36.13 28.25
N ALA A 844 -51.16 -36.81 29.34
CA ALA A 844 -51.39 -36.36 30.72
C ALA A 844 -50.85 -34.95 31.06
N TYR A 845 -49.89 -34.42 30.31
CA TYR A 845 -49.36 -33.05 30.47
C TYR A 845 -49.85 -32.07 29.39
N ALA A 846 -50.68 -32.52 28.44
CA ALA A 846 -51.16 -31.69 27.35
C ALA A 846 -52.13 -30.61 27.86
N GLY A 847 -51.82 -29.36 27.53
CA GLY A 847 -52.60 -28.17 27.90
C GLY A 847 -53.96 -28.14 27.22
N LYS A 848 -54.83 -27.23 27.69
CA LYS A 848 -56.25 -27.16 27.29
C LYS A 848 -56.47 -27.10 25.78
N SER A 849 -55.57 -26.47 25.02
CA SER A 849 -55.65 -26.36 23.56
C SER A 849 -55.50 -27.71 22.85
N ILE A 850 -54.46 -28.46 23.18
CA ILE A 850 -54.23 -29.82 22.66
C ILE A 850 -55.31 -30.78 23.19
N ALA A 851 -55.62 -30.70 24.49
CA ALA A 851 -56.64 -31.53 25.12
C ALA A 851 -58.01 -31.35 24.44
N ALA A 852 -58.41 -30.12 24.09
CA ALA A 852 -59.67 -29.86 23.38
C ALA A 852 -59.71 -30.42 21.94
N GLN A 853 -58.56 -30.48 21.25
CA GLN A 853 -58.47 -31.13 19.94
C GLN A 853 -58.57 -32.66 20.05
N LEU A 854 -58.00 -33.24 21.11
CA LEU A 854 -57.98 -34.68 21.36
C LEU A 854 -59.19 -35.21 22.16
N ASP A 855 -60.02 -34.35 22.76
CA ASP A 855 -61.18 -34.75 23.57
C ASP A 855 -62.16 -35.62 22.76
N LYS A 856 -62.27 -35.38 21.44
CA LYS A 856 -63.02 -36.19 20.47
C LYS A 856 -62.56 -37.66 20.38
N TYR A 857 -61.32 -37.95 20.74
CA TYR A 857 -60.68 -39.26 20.64
C TYR A 857 -60.32 -39.86 22.02
N LYS A 858 -60.60 -39.14 23.11
CA LYS A 858 -60.14 -39.44 24.47
C LYS A 858 -60.45 -40.84 25.01
N GLN A 859 -61.54 -41.45 24.54
CA GLN A 859 -61.90 -42.83 24.89
C GLN A 859 -61.03 -43.91 24.19
N PHE A 860 -60.31 -43.53 23.12
CA PHE A 860 -59.46 -44.41 22.31
C PHE A 860 -57.96 -44.10 22.46
N VAL A 861 -57.60 -43.06 23.20
CA VAL A 861 -56.21 -42.61 23.36
C VAL A 861 -55.73 -42.93 24.77
N PRO A 862 -54.68 -43.76 24.93
CA PRO A 862 -54.16 -44.06 26.26
C PRO A 862 -53.46 -42.83 26.86
N PRO A 863 -53.52 -42.62 28.19
CA PRO A 863 -53.12 -41.37 28.83
C PRO A 863 -51.61 -41.11 28.83
N ASP A 864 -50.81 -42.14 28.55
CA ASP A 864 -49.37 -42.13 28.35
C ASP A 864 -48.95 -41.91 26.88
N LEU A 865 -49.89 -41.80 25.93
CA LEU A 865 -49.56 -41.55 24.53
C LEU A 865 -48.75 -40.26 24.39
N GLU A 866 -47.56 -40.37 23.79
CA GLU A 866 -46.75 -39.21 23.42
C GLU A 866 -47.31 -38.54 22.17
N ILE A 867 -47.58 -37.25 22.30
CA ILE A 867 -48.04 -36.37 21.22
C ILE A 867 -46.79 -35.73 20.61
N PRO A 868 -46.42 -36.06 19.36
CA PRO A 868 -45.30 -35.44 18.68
C PRO A 868 -45.70 -34.01 18.28
N LEU A 869 -45.00 -33.04 18.84
CA LEU A 869 -45.11 -31.64 18.45
C LEU A 869 -43.89 -31.22 17.65
N THR A 870 -44.09 -30.24 16.78
CA THR A 870 -43.03 -29.53 16.06
C THR A 870 -43.05 -28.05 16.43
N ILE A 871 -41.86 -27.46 16.58
CA ILE A 871 -41.69 -26.03 16.82
C ILE A 871 -40.75 -25.49 15.76
N LYS A 872 -41.23 -24.60 14.88
CA LYS A 872 -40.50 -24.12 13.70
C LYS A 872 -40.52 -22.59 13.60
N GLY A 873 -39.48 -22.01 13.01
CA GLY A 873 -39.41 -20.59 12.64
C GLY A 873 -38.39 -19.78 13.45
N ALA A 874 -38.53 -18.46 13.43
CA ALA A 874 -37.66 -17.55 14.18
C ALA A 874 -38.09 -17.39 15.64
N TRP A 875 -37.15 -17.15 16.57
CA TRP A 875 -37.43 -16.96 18.01
C TRP A 875 -38.52 -15.98 18.36
N THR A 876 -38.58 -14.87 17.63
CA THR A 876 -39.52 -13.80 17.94
C THR A 876 -40.95 -14.20 17.59
N LYS A 877 -41.14 -15.26 16.80
CA LYS A 877 -42.42 -15.76 16.27
C LYS A 877 -42.39 -17.29 16.09
N PRO A 878 -42.23 -18.08 17.17
CA PRO A 878 -42.20 -19.54 17.07
C PRO A 878 -43.57 -20.06 16.62
N LYS A 879 -43.60 -20.97 15.65
CA LYS A 879 -44.81 -21.69 15.26
C LYS A 879 -44.79 -23.07 15.90
N ILE A 880 -45.77 -23.31 16.75
CA ILE A 880 -45.99 -24.59 17.45
C ILE A 880 -47.14 -25.31 16.73
N GLY A 881 -46.95 -26.59 16.42
CA GLY A 881 -47.99 -27.43 15.84
C GLY A 881 -47.80 -28.90 16.18
N ILE A 882 -48.86 -29.70 16.08
CA ILE A 882 -48.77 -31.16 16.13
C ILE A 882 -48.05 -31.64 14.85
N ALA A 883 -47.25 -32.70 14.93
CA ALA A 883 -46.53 -33.22 13.78
C ALA A 883 -47.48 -33.67 12.66
N ASP A 884 -47.14 -33.30 11.42
CA ASP A 884 -47.96 -33.55 10.22
C ASP A 884 -48.30 -35.05 10.09
N GLY A 885 -49.58 -35.39 9.93
CA GLY A 885 -50.05 -36.77 9.80
C GLY A 885 -50.31 -37.51 11.13
N PHE A 886 -50.05 -36.92 12.30
CA PHE A 886 -50.30 -37.59 13.58
C PHE A 886 -51.80 -37.74 13.90
N ILE A 887 -52.58 -36.68 13.71
CA ILE A 887 -54.03 -36.70 14.00
C ILE A 887 -54.76 -37.65 13.06
N GLU A 888 -54.35 -37.71 11.79
CA GLU A 888 -54.87 -38.62 10.78
C GLU A 888 -54.61 -40.08 11.16
N LYS A 889 -53.36 -40.41 11.55
CA LYS A 889 -52.99 -41.76 12.02
C LYS A 889 -53.71 -42.15 13.31
N LEU A 890 -53.90 -41.21 14.22
CA LEU A 890 -54.62 -41.43 15.48
C LEU A 890 -56.12 -41.66 15.25
N ALA A 891 -56.74 -40.89 14.36
CA ALA A 891 -58.12 -41.09 13.94
C ALA A 891 -58.30 -42.43 13.19
N GLU A 892 -57.37 -42.79 12.29
CA GLU A 892 -57.38 -44.07 11.57
C GLU A 892 -57.22 -45.26 12.54
N GLY A 893 -56.32 -45.14 13.53
CA GLY A 893 -56.13 -46.13 14.59
C GLY A 893 -57.38 -46.30 15.47
N ALA A 894 -57.97 -45.20 15.91
CA ALA A 894 -59.20 -45.20 16.70
C ALA A 894 -60.40 -45.81 15.93
N LEU A 895 -60.55 -45.47 14.63
CA LEU A 895 -61.57 -46.06 13.76
C LEU A 895 -61.36 -47.57 13.57
N LYS A 896 -60.13 -48.02 13.32
CA LYS A 896 -59.81 -49.45 13.20
C LYS A 896 -60.06 -50.21 14.51
N GLY A 897 -59.73 -49.63 15.66
CA GLY A 897 -60.05 -50.18 16.98
C GLY A 897 -61.56 -50.31 17.20
N ALA A 898 -62.32 -49.23 17.04
CA ALA A 898 -63.78 -49.23 17.23
C ALA A 898 -64.52 -50.20 16.29
N VAL A 899 -64.04 -50.37 15.04
CA VAL A 899 -64.59 -51.37 14.11
C VAL A 899 -64.31 -52.80 14.57
N LYS A 900 -63.13 -53.05 15.16
CA LYS A 900 -62.69 -54.38 15.62
C LYS A 900 -63.30 -54.80 16.95
N ASP A 901 -63.44 -53.87 17.90
CA ASP A 901 -63.78 -54.17 19.31
C ASP A 901 -65.28 -54.09 19.63
N GLY A 902 -66.16 -53.98 18.62
CA GLY A 902 -67.60 -54.11 18.85
C GLY A 902 -68.53 -53.80 17.68
N LEU A 903 -68.10 -52.99 16.70
CA LEU A 903 -69.00 -52.59 15.61
C LEU A 903 -69.28 -53.75 14.63
N LEU A 904 -68.32 -54.66 14.42
CA LEU A 904 -68.55 -55.89 13.64
C LEU A 904 -69.31 -56.98 14.41
N GLU A 905 -69.05 -57.19 15.70
CA GLU A 905 -69.82 -58.18 16.50
C GLU A 905 -71.27 -57.73 16.72
N GLY A 906 -71.52 -56.43 16.88
CA GLY A 906 -72.89 -55.89 16.97
C GLY A 906 -73.71 -56.00 15.67
N LEU A 907 -73.06 -55.98 14.49
CA LEU A 907 -73.72 -56.08 13.18
C LEU A 907 -73.79 -57.51 12.62
N LEU A 908 -72.85 -58.39 13.00
CA LEU A 908 -72.83 -59.80 12.56
C LEU A 908 -73.36 -60.78 13.61
N GLY A 909 -73.50 -60.36 14.88
CA GLY A 909 -74.12 -61.13 15.97
C GLY A 909 -75.63 -61.32 15.88
N GLY A 910 -76.20 -61.23 14.68
CA GLY A 910 -77.62 -61.45 14.41
C GLY A 910 -78.03 -62.89 14.76
N LYS A 911 -78.73 -63.06 15.88
CA LYS A 911 -79.29 -64.34 16.32
C LYS A 911 -80.05 -65.03 15.18
N LYS A 912 -79.59 -66.22 14.78
CA LYS A 912 -80.49 -67.23 14.22
C LYS A 912 -81.47 -67.64 15.33
N LYS A 913 -82.73 -67.27 15.15
CA LYS A 913 -83.88 -68.04 15.61
C LYS A 913 -84.35 -68.92 14.46
#